data_AF-A0A2M7HEN0-F1
#
_entry.id   AF-A0A2M7HEN0-F1
#
_cell.length_a   1.000
_cell.length_b   1.000
_cell.length_c   1.000
_cell.angle_alpha   90.00
_cell.angle_beta   90.00
_cell.angle_gamma   90.00
#
_symmetry.space_group_name_H-M   'P 1'
#
loop_
_entity.id
_entity.type
_entity.pdbx_description
1 polymer ?
#
loop_
_entity_poly.entity_id
_entity_poly.type
_entity_poly.pdbx_seq_one_letter_code
_entity_poly.pdbx_strand_id
1 'polypeptide(L)'
;MIARIQHFTINSISAMALLPLLLLLIFSVGTVFASELQQGEQLKKDIASINALPAKLTFNKDIKPILEKRCVVCHGCYDAPCQLKLSAIEGITRGANKLKLYNKTRLTWQQPSRLFIDASTTREWRDMEFFGVLNEGASHTPEANLEHSLLYKMLSLKQINPLPEAGMLPEDLDVSLEREQVCTTLDKFDAFAKAHPLWGMPYALPNLSNEEYALLVKWLSQGDTAAEAKQLSPDILAQVRNWEDFFNGSGNKQQLVSRYIYEHLVLGHVYFQDDNGHFQNDKDPSGPNFFRLVRSRTPSGVAVDEIASIRPYDDPDEDVFYYRLRSFSASIVDKNHIVYELSAARMQRYRELFLQPDYQVEKLPGYAPGESPNFFVRAYRKILNLFGLNEASTPFEIFADIPPQARYQFLLDDARFFINGFIKGPVCRGQSALSSIEDHFWVFFLKPKNPSFYRQHGLDSEFLRDVDKDLHLPTELADTSRLFAAWIKYWPQEQAYMRAKTNYYQEQGLPQLDIHKAVDEFVWDGRRKDGSRSVDAALTIFRHFDSASVHSGLYGESPETAWVIDYPVFERLHYLLVAGFNPFGTMGHQLGARLYMDFLRIEGEDNFLYFLPREDRKRLYEAWHEIDRKTTREQRQATRAWLEVDSVNGYEANPARPFYHQPKQEFFEILKQHTGYTAMDATDLNRCSRANCFTSPADRAMQRLAHVLRGKRLQIFPETSYLRVRGVNGHKDVAYTLIHNKSYRTDTFAKEDNDRPGEDMKDDTLTIMRGLAGSYPNFFFDVSEADLDAFVAACVRVMNRDDYEQMVTRFGIRRTDPRFWDVSDWIQDQHARAQPVDAGILDLSRYKDR
;
A
#
# COMPACT_ATOMS: atom_id res chain seq x y z
N MET A 1 -26.56 82.94 47.08
CA MET A 1 -27.62 81.98 47.45
C MET A 1 -27.35 80.69 46.69
N ILE A 2 -26.55 79.76 47.23
CA ILE A 2 -26.89 78.64 48.15
C ILE A 2 -27.54 77.43 47.43
N ALA A 3 -26.87 76.28 47.60
CA ALA A 3 -27.26 74.87 47.39
C ALA A 3 -27.32 74.35 45.93
N ARG A 4 -26.83 73.16 45.54
CA ARG A 4 -26.63 71.89 46.27
C ARG A 4 -25.34 71.15 45.87
N ILE A 5 -24.75 70.52 46.88
CA ILE A 5 -23.75 69.45 46.82
C ILE A 5 -24.50 68.11 46.66
N GLN A 6 -24.04 67.23 45.77
CA GLN A 6 -24.18 65.78 45.95
C GLN A 6 -22.90 65.07 45.49
N HIS A 7 -22.35 64.29 46.42
CA HIS A 7 -21.18 63.45 46.30
C HIS A 7 -21.34 62.35 45.24
N PHE A 8 -20.29 62.07 44.47
CA PHE A 8 -19.94 60.70 44.11
C PHE A 8 -18.42 60.53 44.18
N THR A 9 -18.02 59.74 45.17
CA THR A 9 -16.64 59.33 45.45
C THR A 9 -16.13 58.37 44.38
N ILE A 10 -15.00 58.75 43.78
CA ILE A 10 -14.09 57.85 43.07
C ILE A 10 -13.53 56.87 44.11
N ASN A 11 -13.81 55.58 43.97
CA ASN A 11 -12.90 54.49 44.35
C ASN A 11 -13.54 53.12 44.04
N SER A 12 -12.68 52.16 43.67
CA SER A 12 -12.89 50.69 43.77
C SER A 12 -13.27 49.87 42.52
N ILE A 13 -12.94 50.28 41.29
CA ILE A 13 -13.19 49.41 40.11
C ILE A 13 -11.91 48.90 39.42
N SER A 14 -10.75 49.51 39.63
CA SER A 14 -9.54 49.10 38.90
C SER A 14 -8.77 47.90 39.51
N ALA A 15 -8.94 47.59 40.80
CA ALA A 15 -8.14 46.55 41.46
C ALA A 15 -8.71 45.12 41.30
N MET A 16 -10.03 44.96 41.16
CA MET A 16 -10.66 43.62 41.05
C MET A 16 -10.57 42.98 39.65
N ALA A 17 -10.30 43.75 38.60
CA ALA A 17 -10.08 43.22 37.25
C ALA A 17 -8.59 42.92 36.97
N LEU A 18 -7.66 43.63 37.63
CA LEU A 18 -6.22 43.47 37.44
C LEU A 18 -5.65 42.26 38.20
N LEU A 19 -6.20 41.91 39.38
CA LEU A 19 -5.74 40.76 40.17
C LEU A 19 -5.92 39.40 39.47
N PRO A 20 -7.08 39.05 38.88
CA PRO A 20 -7.23 37.79 38.15
C PRO A 20 -6.39 37.78 36.86
N LEU A 21 -6.19 38.92 36.21
CA LEU A 21 -5.30 39.04 35.04
C LEU A 21 -3.83 38.83 35.43
N LEU A 22 -3.40 39.39 36.56
CA LEU A 22 -2.05 39.23 37.10
C LEU A 22 -1.82 37.79 37.60
N LEU A 23 -2.83 37.16 38.22
CA LEU A 23 -2.78 35.75 38.62
C LEU A 23 -2.74 34.82 37.41
N LEU A 24 -3.49 35.11 36.33
CA LEU A 24 -3.39 34.41 35.04
C LEU A 24 -2.01 34.62 34.39
N LEU A 25 -1.43 35.82 34.50
CA LEU A 25 -0.08 36.10 34.01
C LEU A 25 0.97 35.36 34.84
N ILE A 26 0.86 35.35 36.17
CA ILE A 26 1.79 34.64 37.06
C ILE A 26 1.65 33.12 36.92
N PHE A 27 0.44 32.58 36.74
CA PHE A 27 0.24 31.16 36.45
C PHE A 27 0.74 30.78 35.06
N SER A 28 0.51 31.60 34.04
CA SER A 28 1.02 31.33 32.69
C SER A 28 2.55 31.46 32.63
N VAL A 29 3.16 32.43 33.32
CA VAL A 29 4.62 32.59 33.43
C VAL A 29 5.24 31.50 34.30
N GLY A 30 4.65 31.16 35.45
CA GLY A 30 5.15 30.09 36.35
C GLY A 30 5.11 28.69 35.74
N THR A 31 4.14 28.43 34.86
CA THR A 31 4.09 27.16 34.11
C THR A 31 5.05 27.12 32.92
N VAL A 32 5.43 28.26 32.32
CA VAL A 32 6.53 28.30 31.31
C VAL A 32 7.87 27.95 31.96
N PHE A 33 8.17 28.56 33.11
CA PHE A 33 9.42 28.30 33.81
C PHE A 33 9.56 26.83 34.28
N ALA A 34 8.47 26.17 34.67
CA ALA A 34 8.52 24.79 35.17
C ALA A 34 8.91 23.76 34.08
N SER A 35 8.35 23.84 32.88
CA SER A 35 8.67 22.90 31.79
C SER A 35 10.09 23.08 31.25
N GLU A 36 10.55 24.33 31.17
CA GLU A 36 11.91 24.67 30.71
C GLU A 36 12.97 24.20 31.72
N LEU A 37 12.70 24.36 33.02
CA LEU A 37 13.54 23.82 34.09
C LEU A 37 13.63 22.29 34.04
N GLN A 38 12.51 21.59 33.84
CA GLN A 38 12.47 20.13 33.80
C GLN A 38 13.26 19.55 32.61
N GLN A 39 13.17 20.18 31.43
CA GLN A 39 14.00 19.79 30.29
C GLN A 39 15.49 20.06 30.53
N GLY A 40 15.83 21.21 31.14
CA GLY A 40 17.22 21.54 31.48
C GLY A 40 17.84 20.57 32.51
N GLU A 41 17.05 20.12 33.48
CA GLU A 41 17.46 19.07 34.42
C GLU A 41 17.64 17.71 33.73
N GLN A 42 16.70 17.33 32.85
CA GLN A 42 16.79 16.09 32.09
C GLN A 42 18.03 16.09 31.17
N LEU A 43 18.32 17.20 30.49
CA LEU A 43 19.54 17.36 29.69
C LEU A 43 20.82 17.12 30.51
N LYS A 44 20.92 17.71 31.70
CA LYS A 44 22.09 17.50 32.59
C LYS A 44 22.23 16.03 32.98
N LYS A 45 21.12 15.36 33.28
CA LYS A 45 21.08 13.93 33.60
C LYS A 45 21.50 13.07 32.40
N ASP A 46 21.06 13.44 31.21
CA ASP A 46 21.38 12.75 29.97
C ASP A 46 22.86 12.90 29.61
N ILE A 47 23.41 14.10 29.67
CA ILE A 47 24.85 14.36 29.48
C ILE A 47 25.69 13.55 30.47
N ALA A 48 25.27 13.46 31.74
CA ALA A 48 25.95 12.64 32.73
C ALA A 48 25.89 11.14 32.39
N SER A 49 24.75 10.64 31.87
CA SER A 49 24.54 9.22 31.61
C SER A 49 25.29 8.72 30.36
N ILE A 50 25.38 9.53 29.30
CA ILE A 50 26.03 9.14 28.04
C ILE A 50 27.56 9.04 28.12
N ASN A 51 28.17 9.53 29.19
CA ASN A 51 29.61 9.39 29.43
C ASN A 51 30.01 7.96 29.78
N ALA A 52 29.06 7.09 30.14
CA ALA A 52 29.28 5.67 30.44
C ALA A 52 29.14 4.73 29.24
N LEU A 53 28.72 5.23 28.08
CA LEU A 53 28.45 4.46 26.85
C LEU A 53 29.67 4.36 25.92
N PRO A 54 29.68 3.43 24.94
CA PRO A 54 30.77 3.30 23.96
C PRO A 54 31.15 4.62 23.28
N ALA A 55 32.43 4.75 22.91
CA ALA A 55 33.02 6.03 22.50
C ALA A 55 32.45 6.61 21.18
N LYS A 56 32.23 5.77 20.15
CA LYS A 56 31.64 6.19 18.87
C LYS A 56 30.54 5.20 18.44
N LEU A 57 29.33 5.71 18.21
CA LEU A 57 28.22 4.94 17.66
C LEU A 57 28.14 5.21 16.15
N THR A 58 27.59 4.26 15.41
CA THR A 58 27.40 4.35 13.97
C THR A 58 25.91 4.25 13.63
N PHE A 59 25.47 4.99 12.60
CA PHE A 59 24.06 5.02 12.25
C PHE A 59 23.53 3.62 11.87
N ASN A 60 24.21 2.93 10.95
CA ASN A 60 23.71 1.67 10.39
C ASN A 60 23.68 0.52 11.40
N LYS A 61 24.67 0.44 12.30
CA LYS A 61 24.80 -0.70 13.23
C LYS A 61 24.06 -0.46 14.55
N ASP A 62 24.19 0.73 15.12
CA ASP A 62 23.78 0.98 16.50
C ASP A 62 22.43 1.71 16.59
N ILE A 63 22.07 2.51 15.57
CA ILE A 63 20.92 3.43 15.63
C ILE A 63 19.77 2.99 14.73
N LYS A 64 20.06 2.58 13.50
CA LYS A 64 19.08 2.10 12.52
C LYS A 64 18.19 1.00 13.11
N PRO A 65 18.70 -0.04 13.83
CA PRO A 65 17.82 -1.05 14.42
C PRO A 65 16.81 -0.49 15.43
N ILE A 66 17.19 0.53 16.21
CA ILE A 66 16.29 1.19 17.16
C ILE A 66 15.22 1.99 16.42
N LEU A 67 15.64 2.79 15.42
CA LEU A 67 14.72 3.56 14.60
C LEU A 67 13.74 2.66 13.86
N GLU A 68 14.19 1.53 13.32
CA GLU A 68 13.34 0.56 12.63
C GLU A 68 12.23 0.03 13.54
N LYS A 69 12.58 -0.37 14.77
CA LYS A 69 11.66 -0.95 15.74
C LYS A 69 10.72 0.05 16.41
N ARG A 70 11.11 1.32 16.52
CA ARG A 70 10.40 2.31 17.37
C ARG A 70 9.83 3.49 16.59
N CYS A 71 10.43 3.84 15.46
CA CYS A 71 10.15 5.11 14.77
C CYS A 71 9.68 4.91 13.31
N VAL A 72 10.36 4.06 12.53
CA VAL A 72 10.04 3.79 11.11
C VAL A 72 8.67 3.14 10.96
N VAL A 73 8.21 2.39 11.97
CA VAL A 73 6.83 1.88 12.09
C VAL A 73 5.75 2.96 11.92
N CYS A 74 6.07 4.25 12.15
CA CYS A 74 5.16 5.38 11.90
C CYS A 74 5.74 6.42 10.92
N HIS A 75 7.07 6.52 10.83
CA HIS A 75 7.80 7.49 10.01
C HIS A 75 8.32 6.90 8.68
N GLY A 76 7.64 5.85 8.20
CA GLY A 76 7.88 5.22 6.91
C GLY A 76 7.05 5.82 5.77
N CYS A 77 7.61 5.84 4.55
CA CYS A 77 6.94 6.25 3.32
C CYS A 77 6.30 7.67 3.35
N TYR A 78 5.34 7.97 2.47
CA TYR A 78 4.72 9.30 2.31
C TYR A 78 3.63 9.61 3.34
N ASP A 79 3.20 8.63 4.15
CA ASP A 79 2.24 8.83 5.24
C ASP A 79 2.92 9.30 6.54
N ALA A 80 4.24 9.44 6.53
CA ALA A 80 5.03 9.89 7.67
C ALA A 80 4.55 11.29 8.13
N PRO A 81 4.25 11.49 9.44
CA PRO A 81 3.84 12.77 9.98
C PRO A 81 4.86 13.87 9.64
N CYS A 82 4.37 15.04 9.20
CA CYS A 82 5.21 16.17 8.83
C CYS A 82 6.29 15.84 7.79
N GLN A 83 6.03 14.84 6.93
CA GLN A 83 7.00 14.29 5.97
C GLN A 83 8.34 13.84 6.58
N LEU A 84 8.45 13.69 7.91
CA LEU A 84 9.71 13.32 8.55
C LEU A 84 9.96 11.82 8.32
N LYS A 85 10.89 11.49 7.41
CA LYS A 85 11.27 10.11 7.11
C LYS A 85 12.47 9.70 7.96
N LEU A 86 12.29 8.64 8.76
CA LEU A 86 13.35 8.12 9.64
C LEU A 86 13.98 6.82 9.13
N SER A 87 13.58 6.37 7.93
CA SER A 87 14.04 5.14 7.29
C SER A 87 15.49 5.21 6.77
N ALA A 88 16.10 6.39 6.74
CA ALA A 88 17.48 6.60 6.31
C ALA A 88 18.00 7.91 6.89
N ILE A 89 19.33 8.04 7.04
CA ILE A 89 19.92 9.28 7.58
C ILE A 89 19.60 10.50 6.72
N GLU A 90 19.53 10.33 5.40
CA GLU A 90 19.20 11.39 4.46
C GLU A 90 17.79 11.94 4.74
N GLY A 91 16.87 11.08 5.21
CA GLY A 91 15.53 11.50 5.64
C GLY A 91 15.57 12.32 6.94
N ILE A 92 16.43 11.94 7.89
CA ILE A 92 16.63 12.68 9.15
C ILE A 92 17.28 14.05 8.85
N THR A 93 18.30 14.07 8.00
CA THR A 93 19.03 15.28 7.61
C THR A 93 18.15 16.24 6.79
N ARG A 94 17.33 15.70 5.88
CA ARG A 94 16.29 16.47 5.19
C ARG A 94 15.38 17.19 6.19
N GLY A 95 14.98 16.49 7.25
CA GLY A 95 14.13 17.03 8.31
C GLY A 95 12.64 16.93 7.96
N ALA A 96 11.85 17.86 8.49
CA ALA A 96 10.39 17.82 8.44
C ALA A 96 9.80 18.99 7.62
N ASN A 97 8.57 18.82 7.13
CA ASN A 97 7.83 19.82 6.37
C ASN A 97 6.32 19.73 6.72
N LYS A 98 5.68 20.89 6.86
CA LYS A 98 4.24 21.01 7.21
C LYS A 98 3.29 20.59 6.10
N LEU A 99 3.78 20.51 4.87
CA LEU A 99 2.98 20.28 3.69
C LEU A 99 2.44 18.84 3.70
N LYS A 100 1.11 18.68 3.73
CA LYS A 100 0.46 17.37 3.70
C LYS A 100 0.56 16.76 2.30
N LEU A 101 1.23 15.60 2.17
CA LEU A 101 1.36 14.89 0.89
C LEU A 101 0.03 14.31 0.41
N TYR A 102 -0.76 13.72 1.32
CA TYR A 102 -2.12 13.27 1.02
C TYR A 102 -3.13 14.35 1.36
N ASN A 103 -3.38 15.27 0.43
CA ASN A 103 -4.38 16.32 0.59
C ASN A 103 -5.51 16.16 -0.42
N LYS A 104 -6.65 15.65 0.06
CA LYS A 104 -7.89 15.45 -0.72
C LYS A 104 -8.50 16.75 -1.28
N THR A 105 -8.04 17.93 -0.84
CA THR A 105 -8.55 19.24 -1.30
C THR A 105 -7.57 19.98 -2.23
N ARG A 106 -6.49 19.32 -2.65
CA ARG A 106 -5.43 19.95 -3.46
C ARG A 106 -5.92 20.27 -4.89
N LEU A 107 -6.01 21.56 -5.19
CA LEU A 107 -6.41 22.08 -6.52
C LEU A 107 -5.24 22.22 -7.49
N THR A 108 -4.03 22.43 -6.98
CA THR A 108 -2.82 22.65 -7.79
C THR A 108 -1.77 21.59 -7.51
N TRP A 109 -0.97 21.25 -8.51
CA TRP A 109 0.14 20.33 -8.35
C TRP A 109 1.14 20.77 -7.27
N GLN A 110 1.74 19.81 -6.58
CA GLN A 110 2.78 20.03 -5.58
C GLN A 110 4.13 19.53 -6.08
N GLN A 111 5.21 20.24 -5.78
CA GLN A 111 6.56 19.75 -6.05
C GLN A 111 6.84 18.40 -5.36
N PRO A 112 7.31 17.38 -6.10
CA PRO A 112 7.79 16.13 -5.56
C PRO A 112 8.88 16.37 -4.53
N SER A 113 8.83 15.60 -3.44
CA SER A 113 9.78 15.63 -2.32
C SER A 113 10.28 14.22 -1.98
N ARG A 114 10.52 13.41 -3.00
CA ARG A 114 10.98 12.02 -2.91
C ARG A 114 12.43 12.00 -2.44
N LEU A 115 12.67 11.26 -1.36
CA LEU A 115 13.99 11.07 -0.79
C LEU A 115 14.92 10.42 -1.83
N PHE A 116 16.17 10.86 -1.92
CA PHE A 116 17.21 10.43 -2.88
C PHE A 116 17.01 10.82 -4.34
N ILE A 117 15.91 11.48 -4.70
CA ILE A 117 15.53 11.76 -6.09
C ILE A 117 15.41 13.27 -6.33
N ASP A 118 14.58 13.96 -5.55
CA ASP A 118 14.19 15.34 -5.88
C ASP A 118 15.15 16.41 -5.31
N ALA A 119 16.04 16.03 -4.39
CA ALA A 119 17.15 16.86 -3.92
C ALA A 119 18.28 15.97 -3.35
N SER A 120 19.50 16.48 -3.43
CA SER A 120 20.76 15.80 -3.11
C SER A 120 21.49 16.42 -1.91
N THR A 121 21.17 17.66 -1.53
CA THR A 121 21.83 18.36 -0.42
C THR A 121 20.85 18.91 0.61
N THR A 122 21.31 19.12 1.85
CA THR A 122 20.52 19.75 2.92
C THR A 122 20.02 21.14 2.52
N ARG A 123 20.84 21.92 1.79
CA ARG A 123 20.44 23.26 1.34
C ARG A 123 19.25 23.22 0.39
N GLU A 124 19.29 22.34 -0.61
CA GLU A 124 18.17 22.15 -1.54
C GLU A 124 16.87 21.78 -0.79
N TRP A 125 16.96 20.95 0.26
CA TRP A 125 15.79 20.64 1.09
C TRP A 125 15.25 21.85 1.86
N ARG A 126 16.13 22.73 2.35
CA ARG A 126 15.73 23.98 3.05
C ARG A 126 15.07 24.96 2.07
N ASP A 127 15.55 25.03 0.83
CA ASP A 127 14.92 25.80 -0.26
C ASP A 127 13.52 25.28 -0.61
N MET A 128 13.26 23.99 -0.36
CA MET A 128 11.94 23.35 -0.43
C MET A 128 11.14 23.44 0.90
N GLU A 129 11.50 24.38 1.79
CA GLU A 129 10.84 24.66 3.07
C GLU A 129 10.87 23.52 4.11
N PHE A 130 11.76 22.53 3.96
CA PHE A 130 12.01 21.58 5.05
C PHE A 130 12.83 22.25 6.15
N PHE A 131 12.48 22.01 7.41
CA PHE A 131 13.24 22.47 8.57
C PHE A 131 14.01 21.33 9.23
N GLY A 132 15.20 21.64 9.76
CA GLY A 132 16.08 20.68 10.41
C GLY A 132 15.51 20.12 11.72
N VAL A 133 15.80 18.85 11.98
CA VAL A 133 15.45 18.17 13.25
C VAL A 133 16.67 17.80 14.10
N LEU A 134 17.86 18.07 13.56
CA LEU A 134 19.17 17.92 14.20
C LEU A 134 19.80 19.30 14.41
N ASN A 135 20.91 19.36 15.15
CA ASN A 135 21.66 20.60 15.33
C ASN A 135 22.36 21.02 14.02
N GLU A 136 21.95 22.16 13.48
CA GLU A 136 22.56 22.81 12.31
C GLU A 136 23.31 24.12 12.68
N GLY A 137 23.44 24.40 13.98
CA GLY A 137 24.13 25.57 14.51
C GLY A 137 25.66 25.46 14.44
N ALA A 138 26.35 26.55 14.79
CA ALA A 138 27.81 26.62 14.69
C ALA A 138 28.56 25.84 15.79
N SER A 139 27.91 25.54 16.92
CA SER A 139 28.50 24.77 18.03
C SER A 139 28.11 23.30 17.91
N HIS A 140 29.11 22.41 17.93
CA HIS A 140 28.92 20.95 17.86
C HIS A 140 29.41 20.22 19.12
N THR A 141 29.42 20.90 20.27
CA THR A 141 29.63 20.24 21.57
C THR A 141 28.48 19.27 21.85
N PRO A 142 28.68 18.18 22.62
CA PRO A 142 27.62 17.25 23.01
C PRO A 142 26.36 17.94 23.54
N GLU A 143 26.52 18.94 24.40
CA GLU A 143 25.45 19.74 24.98
C GLU A 143 24.69 20.51 23.91
N ALA A 144 25.39 21.30 23.09
CA ALA A 144 24.79 22.05 21.97
C ALA A 144 24.07 21.15 20.97
N ASN A 145 24.62 19.97 20.66
CA ASN A 145 23.99 19.01 19.76
C ASN A 145 22.63 18.52 20.28
N LEU A 146 22.50 18.31 21.59
CA LEU A 146 21.24 17.93 22.22
C LEU A 146 20.29 19.13 22.37
N GLU A 147 20.79 20.27 22.87
CA GLU A 147 19.98 21.49 23.07
C GLU A 147 19.32 21.97 21.77
N HIS A 148 20.03 21.85 20.65
CA HIS A 148 19.57 22.28 19.34
C HIS A 148 19.03 21.14 18.46
N SER A 149 18.76 19.96 19.01
CA SER A 149 18.10 18.85 18.29
C SER A 149 16.62 18.76 18.64
N LEU A 150 15.75 19.05 17.68
CA LEU A 150 14.31 18.83 17.85
C LEU A 150 13.98 17.35 18.08
N LEU A 151 14.74 16.43 17.46
CA LEU A 151 14.59 15.00 17.69
C LEU A 151 14.88 14.63 19.15
N TYR A 152 15.98 15.12 19.72
CA TYR A 152 16.28 14.93 21.15
C TYR A 152 15.17 15.51 22.04
N LYS A 153 14.73 16.73 21.75
CA LYS A 153 13.68 17.43 22.50
C LYS A 153 12.37 16.62 22.56
N MET A 154 11.95 16.00 21.45
CA MET A 154 10.78 15.12 21.41
C MET A 154 10.97 13.81 22.20
N LEU A 155 12.17 13.22 22.19
CA LEU A 155 12.50 12.03 22.98
C LEU A 155 12.51 12.36 24.48
N SER A 156 13.13 13.47 24.86
CA SER A 156 13.19 13.97 26.24
C SER A 156 11.80 14.27 26.80
N LEU A 157 10.92 14.88 25.99
CA LEU A 157 9.52 15.13 26.37
C LEU A 157 8.78 13.85 26.77
N LYS A 158 9.01 12.74 26.05
CA LYS A 158 8.43 11.43 26.39
C LYS A 158 8.99 10.87 27.69
N GLN A 159 10.29 11.06 27.91
CA GLN A 159 10.97 10.53 29.08
C GLN A 159 10.51 11.20 30.37
N ILE A 160 10.22 12.50 30.33
CA ILE A 160 9.76 13.26 31.50
C ILE A 160 8.24 13.15 31.73
N ASN A 161 7.47 12.81 30.69
CA ASN A 161 6.02 12.63 30.73
C ASN A 161 5.61 11.25 30.17
N PRO A 162 5.85 10.14 30.90
CA PRO A 162 5.49 8.80 30.45
C PRO A 162 3.97 8.61 30.38
N LEU A 163 3.53 7.67 29.52
CA LEU A 163 2.11 7.30 29.45
C LEU A 163 1.69 6.44 30.65
N PRO A 164 0.38 6.36 30.94
CA PRO A 164 -0.15 5.32 31.79
C PRO A 164 0.22 3.91 31.30
N GLU A 165 0.40 2.98 32.23
CA GLU A 165 0.74 1.57 31.94
C GLU A 165 -0.49 0.68 31.72
N ALA A 166 -1.70 1.24 31.74
CA ALA A 166 -2.93 0.49 31.55
C ALA A 166 -4.08 1.40 31.09
N GLY A 167 -5.14 0.79 30.55
CA GLY A 167 -6.33 1.49 30.07
C GLY A 167 -6.16 2.12 28.69
N MET A 168 -7.14 2.90 28.24
CA MET A 168 -7.05 3.68 27.00
C MET A 168 -6.06 4.83 27.14
N LEU A 169 -5.66 5.41 26.00
CA LEU A 169 -4.90 6.64 26.01
C LEU A 169 -5.73 7.78 26.63
N PRO A 170 -5.06 8.75 27.29
CA PRO A 170 -5.67 10.02 27.63
C PRO A 170 -6.29 10.73 26.40
N GLU A 171 -7.38 11.48 26.61
CA GLU A 171 -8.14 12.14 25.53
C GLU A 171 -7.33 13.16 24.71
N ASP A 172 -6.22 13.67 25.23
CA ASP A 172 -5.35 14.63 24.55
C ASP A 172 -4.49 14.01 23.44
N LEU A 173 -4.44 12.68 23.33
CA LEU A 173 -3.67 11.95 22.32
C LEU A 173 -4.57 11.47 21.18
N ASP A 174 -4.67 12.28 20.13
CA ASP A 174 -5.36 11.89 18.90
C ASP A 174 -4.50 10.94 18.06
N VAL A 175 -4.97 9.70 17.89
CA VAL A 175 -4.36 8.66 17.03
C VAL A 175 -5.17 8.40 15.76
N SER A 176 -6.16 9.23 15.46
CA SER A 176 -6.95 9.13 14.24
C SER A 176 -6.09 9.38 12.98
N LEU A 177 -6.53 8.81 11.86
CA LEU A 177 -5.82 8.88 10.58
C LEU A 177 -5.95 10.23 9.86
N GLU A 178 -6.97 11.03 10.22
CA GLU A 178 -7.24 12.35 9.62
C GLU A 178 -6.94 13.50 10.59
N ARG A 179 -6.25 13.21 11.71
CA ARG A 179 -5.83 14.24 12.68
C ARG A 179 -5.07 15.39 12.02
N GLU A 180 -5.22 16.58 12.57
CA GLU A 180 -4.43 17.73 12.17
C GLU A 180 -2.95 17.51 12.51
N GLN A 181 -2.07 17.70 11.53
CA GLN A 181 -0.63 17.54 11.76
C GLN A 181 -0.04 18.79 12.40
N VAL A 182 0.46 18.65 13.63
CA VAL A 182 1.19 19.73 14.33
C VAL A 182 2.70 19.52 14.16
N CYS A 183 3.31 20.28 13.24
CA CYS A 183 4.74 20.22 12.98
C CYS A 183 5.46 21.38 13.67
N THR A 184 5.93 21.16 14.90
CA THR A 184 6.68 22.16 15.65
C THR A 184 8.11 22.32 15.13
N THR A 185 8.70 23.49 15.36
CA THR A 185 10.09 23.84 15.04
C THR A 185 10.85 24.08 16.35
N LEU A 186 12.19 24.07 16.31
CA LEU A 186 13.00 24.22 17.53
C LEU A 186 12.68 25.52 18.30
N ASP A 187 12.48 26.64 17.59
CA ASP A 187 12.12 27.96 18.17
C ASP A 187 10.73 27.98 18.83
N LYS A 188 9.86 27.02 18.50
CA LYS A 188 8.49 26.91 19.03
C LYS A 188 8.30 25.72 19.96
N PHE A 189 9.38 24.98 20.25
CA PHE A 189 9.30 23.72 20.96
C PHE A 189 8.77 23.89 22.38
N ASP A 190 9.19 24.91 23.13
CA ASP A 190 8.78 25.06 24.53
C ASP A 190 7.28 25.35 24.66
N ALA A 191 6.74 26.18 23.77
CA ALA A 191 5.30 26.43 23.69
C ALA A 191 4.54 25.14 23.32
N PHE A 192 5.08 24.35 22.39
CA PHE A 192 4.51 23.06 22.01
C PHE A 192 4.52 22.06 23.18
N ALA A 193 5.66 21.86 23.84
CA ALA A 193 5.82 20.92 24.95
C ALA A 193 4.90 21.27 26.13
N LYS A 194 4.66 22.55 26.37
CA LYS A 194 3.72 23.02 27.38
C LYS A 194 2.26 22.74 27.01
N ALA A 195 1.88 22.97 25.75
CA ALA A 195 0.53 22.73 25.27
C ALA A 195 0.21 21.23 25.13
N HIS A 196 1.24 20.41 24.87
CA HIS A 196 1.13 19.00 24.52
C HIS A 196 2.15 18.13 25.31
N PRO A 197 2.05 18.07 26.65
CA PRO A 197 3.07 17.40 27.47
C PRO A 197 3.22 15.90 27.18
N LEU A 198 2.15 15.21 26.76
CA LEU A 198 2.16 13.77 26.44
C LEU A 198 2.58 13.45 24.99
N TRP A 199 2.85 14.46 24.16
CA TRP A 199 3.11 14.28 22.72
C TRP A 199 4.58 13.98 22.38
N GLY A 200 5.38 13.59 23.37
CA GLY A 200 6.75 13.10 23.16
C GLY A 200 6.79 11.80 22.33
N MET A 201 7.95 11.52 21.73
CA MET A 201 8.15 10.34 20.88
C MET A 201 8.77 9.16 21.68
N PRO A 202 8.32 7.90 21.49
CA PRO A 202 7.26 7.45 20.58
C PRO A 202 5.86 7.96 20.95
N TYR A 203 5.20 8.60 19.98
CA TYR A 203 3.89 9.23 20.19
C TYR A 203 2.82 8.18 20.43
N ALA A 204 2.05 8.35 21.51
CA ALA A 204 0.93 7.47 21.86
C ALA A 204 1.29 5.97 21.91
N LEU A 205 2.53 5.64 22.29
CA LEU A 205 3.08 4.29 22.52
C LEU A 205 3.98 4.30 23.76
N PRO A 206 4.38 3.17 24.35
CA PRO A 206 5.20 3.18 25.56
C PRO A 206 6.57 3.81 25.32
N ASN A 207 7.21 4.23 26.41
CA ASN A 207 8.56 4.78 26.39
C ASN A 207 9.56 3.81 25.75
N LEU A 208 10.66 4.36 25.24
CA LEU A 208 11.83 3.56 24.86
C LEU A 208 12.40 2.88 26.10
N SER A 209 13.09 1.74 25.89
CA SER A 209 13.90 1.20 26.98
C SER A 209 15.00 2.20 27.36
N ASN A 210 15.48 2.13 28.61
CA ASN A 210 16.57 3.01 29.05
C ASN A 210 17.83 2.87 28.17
N GLU A 211 18.09 1.68 27.67
CA GLU A 211 19.22 1.41 26.77
C GLU A 211 19.01 2.04 25.39
N GLU A 212 17.85 1.83 24.78
CA GLU A 212 17.51 2.41 23.47
C GLU A 212 17.54 3.94 23.52
N TYR A 213 16.96 4.53 24.58
CA TYR A 213 16.99 5.97 24.81
C TYR A 213 18.42 6.49 24.93
N ALA A 214 19.25 5.86 25.77
CA ALA A 214 20.62 6.31 26.01
C ALA A 214 21.49 6.21 24.74
N LEU A 215 21.30 5.18 23.90
CA LEU A 215 21.98 5.05 22.60
C LEU A 215 21.59 6.17 21.63
N LEU A 216 20.29 6.47 21.51
CA LEU A 216 19.82 7.58 20.66
C LEU A 216 20.36 8.93 21.13
N VAL A 217 20.32 9.20 22.44
CA VAL A 217 20.85 10.44 23.01
C VAL A 217 22.36 10.54 22.81
N LYS A 218 23.11 9.44 23.02
CA LYS A 218 24.55 9.42 22.77
C LYS A 218 24.86 9.74 21.30
N TRP A 219 24.14 9.12 20.38
CA TRP A 219 24.32 9.39 18.95
C TRP A 219 23.99 10.83 18.58
N LEU A 220 22.87 11.37 19.06
CA LEU A 220 22.51 12.77 18.83
C LEU A 220 23.56 13.72 19.39
N SER A 221 24.14 13.42 20.55
CA SER A 221 25.21 14.22 21.14
C SER A 221 26.51 14.22 20.32
N GLN A 222 26.74 13.20 19.48
CA GLN A 222 27.94 13.13 18.63
C GLN A 222 27.88 14.11 17.45
N GLY A 223 26.68 14.53 17.02
CA GLY A 223 26.48 15.49 15.93
C GLY A 223 26.88 15.02 14.53
N ASP A 224 27.73 14.00 14.42
CA ASP A 224 28.19 13.36 13.18
C ASP A 224 27.19 12.28 12.74
N THR A 225 26.64 12.46 11.53
CA THR A 225 25.45 11.77 11.05
C THR A 225 25.71 10.82 9.90
N ALA A 226 26.90 10.82 9.28
CA ALA A 226 27.10 10.08 8.04
C ALA A 226 26.80 8.57 8.20
N ALA A 227 25.90 8.04 7.37
CA ALA A 227 25.74 6.61 7.24
C ALA A 227 26.96 6.03 6.51
N GLU A 228 27.47 4.92 7.00
CA GLU A 228 28.53 4.19 6.29
C GLU A 228 27.96 3.64 4.97
N ALA A 229 28.61 3.91 3.84
CA ALA A 229 28.21 3.34 2.57
C ALA A 229 28.45 1.83 2.60
N LYS A 230 27.39 1.02 2.48
CA LYS A 230 27.52 -0.44 2.35
C LYS A 230 28.21 -0.74 1.02
N GLN A 231 29.38 -1.37 1.08
CA GLN A 231 30.10 -1.79 -0.11
C GLN A 231 29.54 -3.13 -0.60
N LEU A 232 29.05 -3.15 -1.84
CA LEU A 232 28.56 -4.37 -2.48
C LEU A 232 29.71 -5.32 -2.82
N SER A 233 29.49 -6.62 -2.67
CA SER A 233 30.46 -7.65 -3.07
C SER A 233 30.71 -7.67 -4.60
N PRO A 234 31.89 -8.16 -5.05
CA PRO A 234 32.22 -8.27 -6.47
C PRO A 234 31.22 -9.09 -7.29
N ASP A 235 30.63 -10.13 -6.70
CA ASP A 235 29.66 -11.00 -7.35
C ASP A 235 28.36 -10.26 -7.65
N ILE A 236 27.85 -9.49 -6.68
CA ILE A 236 26.67 -8.64 -6.87
C ILE A 236 26.95 -7.56 -7.91
N LEU A 237 28.13 -6.94 -7.88
CA LEU A 237 28.51 -5.96 -8.91
C LEU A 237 28.59 -6.58 -10.31
N ALA A 238 28.95 -7.85 -10.44
CA ALA A 238 28.91 -8.57 -11.71
C ALA A 238 27.48 -8.82 -12.19
N GLN A 239 26.56 -9.21 -11.29
CA GLN A 239 25.14 -9.34 -11.60
C GLN A 239 24.52 -8.01 -12.05
N VAL A 240 24.85 -6.92 -11.35
CA VAL A 240 24.44 -5.55 -11.74
C VAL A 240 24.89 -5.25 -13.17
N ARG A 241 26.17 -5.46 -13.50
CA ARG A 241 26.67 -5.21 -14.86
C ARG A 241 25.97 -6.06 -15.92
N ASN A 242 25.80 -7.35 -15.68
CA ASN A 242 25.15 -8.26 -16.64
C ASN A 242 23.71 -7.83 -16.97
N TRP A 243 22.96 -7.38 -15.97
CA TRP A 243 21.59 -6.89 -16.16
C TRP A 243 21.55 -5.50 -16.79
N GLU A 244 22.45 -4.58 -16.40
CA GLU A 244 22.57 -3.28 -17.05
C GLU A 244 22.94 -3.44 -18.54
N ASP A 245 23.83 -4.37 -18.90
CA ASP A 245 24.17 -4.67 -20.30
C ASP A 245 22.96 -5.22 -21.07
N PHE A 246 22.10 -6.03 -20.43
CA PHE A 246 20.86 -6.49 -21.03
C PHE A 246 19.88 -5.34 -21.30
N PHE A 247 19.66 -4.44 -20.33
CA PHE A 247 18.72 -3.33 -20.50
C PHE A 247 19.21 -2.25 -21.47
N ASN A 248 20.52 -2.11 -21.66
CA ASN A 248 21.12 -1.07 -22.52
C ASN A 248 21.58 -1.59 -23.90
N GLY A 249 20.99 -2.68 -24.39
CA GLY A 249 21.30 -3.18 -25.73
C GLY A 249 20.89 -2.21 -26.85
N SER A 250 21.67 -2.17 -27.93
CA SER A 250 21.61 -1.08 -28.92
C SER A 250 20.50 -1.21 -29.98
N GLY A 251 19.91 -2.38 -30.20
CA GLY A 251 18.89 -2.57 -31.25
C GLY A 251 17.52 -2.02 -30.84
N ASN A 252 16.76 -1.42 -31.78
CA ASN A 252 15.43 -0.86 -31.53
C ASN A 252 14.50 -1.82 -30.79
N LYS A 253 14.49 -3.10 -31.20
CA LYS A 253 13.70 -4.15 -30.53
C LYS A 253 14.05 -4.28 -29.05
N GLN A 254 15.34 -4.33 -28.72
CA GLN A 254 15.80 -4.48 -27.35
C GLN A 254 15.59 -3.20 -26.52
N GLN A 255 15.73 -2.03 -27.13
CA GLN A 255 15.43 -0.75 -26.48
C GLN A 255 13.93 -0.63 -26.14
N LEU A 256 13.03 -0.98 -27.08
CA LEU A 256 11.59 -0.97 -26.83
C LEU A 256 11.17 -1.95 -25.72
N VAL A 257 11.77 -3.15 -25.72
CA VAL A 257 11.54 -4.16 -24.67
C VAL A 257 12.07 -3.69 -23.31
N SER A 258 13.25 -3.08 -23.27
CA SER A 258 13.84 -2.58 -22.02
C SER A 258 13.02 -1.42 -21.45
N ARG A 259 12.47 -0.56 -22.33
CA ARG A 259 11.48 0.45 -21.95
C ARG A 259 10.22 -0.17 -21.35
N TYR A 260 9.63 -1.16 -22.03
CA TYR A 260 8.44 -1.86 -21.53
C TYR A 260 8.69 -2.47 -20.15
N ILE A 261 9.80 -3.18 -19.96
CA ILE A 261 10.17 -3.80 -18.66
C ILE A 261 10.40 -2.71 -17.60
N TYR A 262 11.12 -1.63 -17.92
CA TYR A 262 11.35 -0.52 -16.99
C TYR A 262 10.06 0.13 -16.51
N GLU A 263 9.13 0.45 -17.42
CA GLU A 263 7.83 1.03 -17.09
C GLU A 263 6.99 0.10 -16.21
N HIS A 264 7.21 -1.20 -16.29
CA HIS A 264 6.54 -2.23 -15.50
C HIS A 264 7.20 -2.53 -14.15
N LEU A 265 8.51 -2.33 -14.01
CA LEU A 265 9.26 -2.65 -12.78
C LEU A 265 9.61 -1.42 -11.93
N VAL A 266 9.10 -0.22 -12.27
CA VAL A 266 9.49 1.06 -11.64
C VAL A 266 9.34 1.12 -10.11
N LEU A 267 8.38 0.38 -9.52
CA LEU A 267 8.17 0.31 -8.07
C LEU A 267 8.84 -0.90 -7.40
N GLY A 268 9.48 -1.77 -8.18
CA GLY A 268 10.07 -3.00 -7.68
C GLY A 268 11.29 -2.75 -6.80
N HIS A 269 11.32 -3.38 -5.63
CA HIS A 269 12.55 -3.68 -4.91
C HIS A 269 13.15 -4.94 -5.53
N VAL A 270 14.12 -4.72 -6.39
CA VAL A 270 14.74 -5.75 -7.20
C VAL A 270 15.86 -6.44 -6.43
N TYR A 271 15.94 -7.77 -6.46
CA TYR A 271 17.03 -8.52 -5.85
C TYR A 271 17.56 -9.61 -6.78
N PHE A 272 18.77 -10.12 -6.50
CA PHE A 272 19.37 -11.19 -7.29
C PHE A 272 19.21 -12.57 -6.62
N GLN A 273 18.89 -13.57 -7.45
CA GLN A 273 18.85 -14.97 -7.07
C GLN A 273 19.92 -15.76 -7.85
N ASP A 274 20.60 -16.68 -7.16
CA ASP A 274 21.56 -17.59 -7.79
C ASP A 274 20.86 -18.79 -8.47
N ASP A 275 21.64 -19.59 -9.20
CA ASP A 275 21.11 -20.75 -9.94
C ASP A 275 20.54 -21.87 -9.04
N ASN A 276 20.83 -21.83 -7.73
CA ASN A 276 20.28 -22.76 -6.74
C ASN A 276 19.01 -22.23 -6.06
N GLY A 277 18.55 -21.04 -6.46
CA GLY A 277 17.39 -20.40 -5.88
C GLY A 277 17.66 -19.65 -4.58
N HIS A 278 18.92 -19.44 -4.19
CA HIS A 278 19.26 -18.65 -3.01
C HIS A 278 19.36 -17.17 -3.38
N PHE A 279 18.78 -16.31 -2.54
CA PHE A 279 18.96 -14.87 -2.70
C PHE A 279 20.39 -14.48 -2.34
N GLN A 280 20.97 -13.55 -3.10
CA GLN A 280 22.33 -13.09 -2.87
C GLN A 280 22.37 -11.94 -1.86
N ASN A 281 23.31 -12.00 -0.93
CA ASN A 281 23.61 -10.95 0.03
C ASN A 281 25.11 -10.86 0.31
N ASP A 282 25.55 -9.80 0.97
CA ASP A 282 26.96 -9.61 1.36
C ASP A 282 27.32 -10.37 2.66
N LYS A 283 26.81 -11.60 2.83
CA LYS A 283 26.85 -12.39 4.08
C LYS A 283 26.13 -11.71 5.26
N ASP A 284 25.18 -10.85 4.93
CA ASP A 284 24.33 -10.14 5.86
C ASP A 284 23.14 -11.03 6.26
N PRO A 285 22.95 -11.35 7.56
CA PRO A 285 21.81 -12.16 7.98
C PRO A 285 20.45 -11.45 7.81
N SER A 286 20.42 -10.15 7.48
CA SER A 286 19.20 -9.35 7.42
C SER A 286 18.37 -9.47 6.13
N GLY A 287 18.75 -10.34 5.19
CA GLY A 287 18.02 -10.56 3.92
C GLY A 287 18.83 -10.20 2.66
N PRO A 288 18.19 -10.12 1.49
CA PRO A 288 18.85 -9.79 0.23
C PRO A 288 19.22 -8.30 0.11
N ASN A 289 20.15 -8.00 -0.79
CA ASN A 289 20.40 -6.62 -1.20
C ASN A 289 19.37 -6.21 -2.26
N PHE A 290 18.68 -5.10 -2.02
CA PHE A 290 17.67 -4.57 -2.93
C PHE A 290 18.16 -3.40 -3.78
N PHE A 291 17.61 -3.29 -4.97
CA PHE A 291 17.92 -2.28 -5.98
C PHE A 291 16.64 -1.68 -6.56
N ARG A 292 16.74 -0.47 -7.11
CA ARG A 292 15.74 0.13 -7.99
C ARG A 292 16.29 0.16 -9.41
N LEU A 293 15.45 -0.21 -10.38
CA LEU A 293 15.75 0.03 -11.79
C LEU A 293 15.40 1.49 -12.12
N VAL A 294 16.38 2.26 -12.56
CA VAL A 294 16.25 3.72 -12.80
C VAL A 294 16.80 4.10 -14.16
N ARG A 295 16.38 5.24 -14.70
CA ARG A 295 17.09 5.90 -15.81
C ARG A 295 18.18 6.80 -15.24
N SER A 296 19.34 6.82 -15.89
CA SER A 296 20.51 7.56 -15.43
C SER A 296 21.22 8.29 -16.57
N ARG A 297 21.79 9.46 -16.26
CA ARG A 297 22.69 10.20 -17.16
C ARG A 297 24.05 9.52 -17.34
N THR A 298 24.41 8.63 -16.42
CA THR A 298 25.73 7.98 -16.37
C THR A 298 25.67 6.50 -16.72
N PRO A 299 26.67 5.97 -17.48
CA PRO A 299 26.73 4.57 -17.88
C PRO A 299 27.25 3.66 -16.76
N SER A 300 27.11 2.33 -16.97
CA SER A 300 27.62 1.30 -16.05
C SER A 300 29.09 1.53 -15.67
N GLY A 301 29.43 1.23 -14.41
CA GLY A 301 30.77 1.46 -13.84
C GLY A 301 30.99 2.85 -13.25
N VAL A 302 30.10 3.82 -13.50
CA VAL A 302 30.08 5.15 -12.86
C VAL A 302 28.94 5.22 -11.83
N ALA A 303 29.10 6.06 -10.80
CA ALA A 303 28.07 6.32 -9.80
C ALA A 303 26.76 6.78 -10.47
N VAL A 304 25.63 6.22 -10.05
CA VAL A 304 24.33 6.47 -10.68
C VAL A 304 23.87 7.91 -10.45
N ASP A 305 23.75 8.66 -11.53
CA ASP A 305 23.06 9.96 -11.59
C ASP A 305 21.63 9.75 -12.14
N GLU A 306 20.64 9.69 -11.26
CA GLU A 306 19.25 9.33 -11.57
C GLU A 306 18.49 10.49 -12.27
N ILE A 307 17.75 10.15 -13.33
CA ILE A 307 16.84 11.08 -13.99
C ILE A 307 15.50 11.06 -13.23
N ALA A 308 15.19 12.17 -12.56
CA ALA A 308 14.08 12.31 -11.61
C ALA A 308 12.69 12.48 -12.26
N SER A 309 12.36 11.71 -13.30
CA SER A 309 11.03 11.76 -13.93
C SER A 309 9.90 11.44 -12.94
N ILE A 310 8.72 12.05 -13.11
CA ILE A 310 7.56 11.78 -12.26
C ILE A 310 6.94 10.44 -12.65
N ARG A 311 6.71 10.22 -13.95
CA ARG A 311 6.24 8.95 -14.52
C ARG A 311 7.38 8.29 -15.30
N PRO A 312 7.48 6.94 -15.33
CA PRO A 312 8.57 6.26 -16.01
C PRO A 312 8.56 6.47 -17.53
N TYR A 313 7.39 6.76 -18.10
CA TYR A 313 7.21 7.04 -19.53
C TYR A 313 7.31 8.51 -19.91
N ASP A 314 7.55 9.41 -18.95
CA ASP A 314 7.83 10.81 -19.25
C ASP A 314 9.16 10.95 -20.00
N ASP A 315 9.22 11.93 -20.89
CA ASP A 315 10.46 12.32 -21.58
C ASP A 315 11.58 12.54 -20.55
N PRO A 316 12.74 11.86 -20.71
CA PRO A 316 13.86 12.02 -19.79
C PRO A 316 14.51 13.41 -19.85
N ASP A 317 14.19 14.24 -20.84
CA ASP A 317 14.86 15.53 -21.13
C ASP A 317 16.37 15.35 -21.39
N GLU A 318 16.75 14.18 -21.92
CA GLU A 318 18.12 13.78 -22.22
C GLU A 318 18.14 13.02 -23.55
N ASP A 319 19.05 13.39 -24.46
CA ASP A 319 19.22 12.68 -25.75
C ASP A 319 19.75 11.25 -25.56
N VAL A 320 20.53 11.02 -24.50
CA VAL A 320 21.14 9.73 -24.17
C VAL A 320 21.01 9.48 -22.67
N PHE A 321 20.47 8.32 -22.32
CA PHE A 321 20.39 7.85 -20.94
C PHE A 321 20.60 6.33 -20.86
N TYR A 322 20.78 5.82 -19.65
CA TYR A 322 21.03 4.40 -19.37
C TYR A 322 20.07 3.85 -18.33
N TYR A 323 19.61 2.62 -18.50
CA TYR A 323 18.93 1.87 -17.45
C TYR A 323 19.97 1.33 -16.46
N ARG A 324 19.85 1.69 -15.18
CA ARG A 324 20.83 1.38 -14.13
C ARG A 324 20.14 0.77 -12.91
N LEU A 325 20.86 -0.09 -12.19
CA LEU A 325 20.39 -0.68 -10.93
C LEU A 325 21.02 0.08 -9.75
N ARG A 326 20.23 0.95 -9.12
CA ARG A 326 20.65 1.75 -7.96
C ARG A 326 20.36 0.99 -6.67
N SER A 327 21.37 0.80 -5.81
CA SER A 327 21.18 0.16 -4.50
C SER A 327 20.16 0.94 -3.64
N PHE A 328 19.29 0.20 -2.96
CA PHE A 328 18.30 0.74 -2.03
C PHE A 328 18.83 0.67 -0.60
N SER A 329 19.20 1.81 -0.02
CA SER A 329 19.85 1.90 1.30
C SER A 329 18.90 2.17 2.47
N ALA A 330 17.69 2.66 2.20
CA ALA A 330 16.70 2.94 3.24
C ALA A 330 16.12 1.65 3.83
N SER A 331 15.67 1.72 5.09
CA SER A 331 14.86 0.69 5.72
C SER A 331 13.60 0.43 4.90
N ILE A 332 13.32 -0.85 4.63
CA ILE A 332 12.17 -1.29 3.85
C ILE A 332 10.95 -1.38 4.76
N VAL A 333 9.85 -0.76 4.34
CA VAL A 333 8.55 -0.85 5.04
C VAL A 333 7.59 -1.70 4.22
N ASP A 334 6.83 -2.56 4.88
CA ASP A 334 6.04 -3.60 4.20
C ASP A 334 5.00 -3.01 3.23
N LYS A 335 4.42 -1.87 3.62
CA LYS A 335 3.37 -1.16 2.88
C LYS A 335 3.73 -0.68 1.49
N ASN A 336 5.03 -0.59 1.15
CA ASN A 336 5.50 -0.28 -0.20
C ASN A 336 6.59 -1.23 -0.68
N HIS A 337 6.76 -2.38 -0.01
CA HIS A 337 7.70 -3.40 -0.43
C HIS A 337 7.02 -4.30 -1.46
N ILE A 338 7.46 -4.18 -2.70
CA ILE A 338 7.02 -5.01 -3.82
C ILE A 338 8.27 -5.65 -4.42
N VAL A 339 8.45 -6.95 -4.21
CA VAL A 339 9.69 -7.66 -4.52
C VAL A 339 9.69 -8.16 -5.96
N TYR A 340 10.80 -7.92 -6.68
CA TYR A 340 11.03 -8.51 -7.99
C TYR A 340 12.37 -9.24 -8.04
N GLU A 341 12.37 -10.48 -8.50
CA GLU A 341 13.57 -11.30 -8.60
C GLU A 341 14.28 -11.06 -9.94
N LEU A 342 15.61 -11.15 -9.97
CA LEU A 342 16.44 -11.19 -11.17
C LEU A 342 17.45 -12.34 -11.09
N SER A 343 17.49 -13.18 -12.13
CA SER A 343 18.39 -14.33 -12.25
C SER A 343 18.74 -14.61 -13.72
N ALA A 344 19.71 -15.48 -13.95
CA ALA A 344 20.04 -15.96 -15.29
C ALA A 344 18.81 -16.59 -15.98
N ALA A 345 18.00 -17.37 -15.25
CA ALA A 345 16.76 -17.96 -15.76
C ALA A 345 15.75 -16.89 -16.18
N ARG A 346 15.58 -15.82 -15.40
CA ARG A 346 14.68 -14.72 -15.75
C ARG A 346 15.16 -13.92 -16.96
N MET A 347 16.46 -13.65 -17.07
CA MET A 347 17.01 -12.99 -18.27
C MET A 347 16.77 -13.83 -19.52
N GLN A 348 16.98 -15.14 -19.44
CA GLN A 348 16.68 -16.06 -20.53
C GLN A 348 15.18 -16.07 -20.87
N ARG A 349 14.31 -16.06 -19.85
CA ARG A 349 12.87 -15.96 -20.04
C ARG A 349 12.47 -14.69 -20.80
N TYR A 350 13.07 -13.53 -20.49
CA TYR A 350 12.83 -12.30 -21.26
C TYR A 350 13.30 -12.40 -22.71
N ARG A 351 14.45 -13.05 -22.96
CA ARG A 351 14.92 -13.30 -24.33
C ARG A 351 13.93 -14.15 -25.10
N GLU A 352 13.45 -15.24 -24.52
CA GLU A 352 12.46 -16.14 -25.12
C GLU A 352 11.13 -15.45 -25.40
N LEU A 353 10.68 -14.62 -24.46
CA LEU A 353 9.39 -13.96 -24.54
C LEU A 353 9.39 -12.79 -25.52
N PHE A 354 10.47 -12.01 -25.56
CA PHE A 354 10.50 -10.74 -26.27
C PHE A 354 11.51 -10.66 -27.40
N LEU A 355 12.70 -11.26 -27.30
CA LEU A 355 13.76 -11.04 -28.29
C LEU A 355 13.80 -12.12 -29.38
N GLN A 356 13.49 -13.37 -29.03
CA GLN A 356 13.45 -14.51 -29.95
C GLN A 356 12.26 -14.52 -30.92
N PRO A 357 11.02 -14.11 -30.56
CA PRO A 357 9.91 -14.13 -31.49
C PRO A 357 10.17 -13.27 -32.72
N ASP A 358 9.65 -13.68 -33.88
CA ASP A 358 9.90 -13.00 -35.16
C ASP A 358 8.95 -11.80 -35.33
N TYR A 359 9.44 -10.63 -34.90
CA TYR A 359 8.83 -9.32 -35.15
C TYR A 359 9.93 -8.26 -35.20
N GLN A 360 9.63 -7.13 -35.85
CA GLN A 360 10.55 -6.04 -36.09
C GLN A 360 10.07 -4.75 -35.42
N VAL A 361 11.03 -3.90 -35.07
CA VAL A 361 10.77 -2.55 -34.55
C VAL A 361 11.56 -1.57 -35.43
N GLU A 362 10.87 -0.98 -36.40
CA GLU A 362 11.51 -0.09 -37.37
C GLU A 362 11.93 1.24 -36.74
N LYS A 363 11.08 1.79 -35.87
CA LYS A 363 11.28 3.08 -35.23
C LYS A 363 10.85 3.01 -33.77
N LEU A 364 11.63 3.64 -32.89
CA LEU A 364 11.26 3.78 -31.50
C LEU A 364 10.15 4.82 -31.32
N PRO A 365 9.10 4.52 -30.55
CA PRO A 365 8.06 5.48 -30.20
C PRO A 365 8.64 6.57 -29.30
N GLY A 366 8.05 7.77 -29.37
CA GLY A 366 8.43 8.89 -28.50
C GLY A 366 8.04 8.68 -27.03
N TYR A 367 8.48 9.58 -26.18
CA TYR A 367 8.05 9.65 -24.78
C TYR A 367 6.89 10.63 -24.61
N ALA A 368 6.11 10.44 -23.54
CA ALA A 368 5.07 11.41 -23.22
C ALA A 368 5.74 12.71 -22.76
N PRO A 369 5.24 13.89 -23.16
CA PRO A 369 5.78 15.14 -22.65
C PRO A 369 5.54 15.18 -21.13
N GLY A 370 6.62 15.24 -20.33
CA GLY A 370 6.56 15.09 -18.88
C GLY A 370 5.64 16.11 -18.18
N GLU A 371 5.14 15.79 -16.99
CA GLU A 371 4.35 16.76 -16.20
C GLU A 371 5.22 17.94 -15.79
N SER A 372 5.03 19.11 -16.43
CA SER A 372 5.83 20.30 -16.12
C SER A 372 5.30 21.03 -14.89
N PRO A 373 6.17 21.41 -13.94
CA PRO A 373 5.79 22.31 -12.84
C PRO A 373 5.48 23.73 -13.32
N ASN A 374 5.96 24.11 -14.52
CA ASN A 374 5.79 25.44 -15.07
C ASN A 374 4.35 25.68 -15.55
N PHE A 375 3.71 26.71 -14.98
CA PHE A 375 2.33 27.07 -15.29
C PHE A 375 2.10 27.34 -16.79
N PHE A 376 3.00 28.05 -17.46
CA PHE A 376 2.85 28.40 -18.88
C PHE A 376 2.96 27.16 -19.78
N VAL A 377 3.86 26.24 -19.47
CA VAL A 377 3.99 24.96 -20.19
C VAL A 377 2.71 24.13 -20.04
N ARG A 378 2.13 24.07 -18.84
CA ARG A 378 0.82 23.41 -18.62
C ARG A 378 -0.32 24.10 -19.35
N ALA A 379 -0.39 25.43 -19.31
CA ALA A 379 -1.42 26.21 -19.98
C ALA A 379 -1.35 26.05 -21.51
N TYR A 380 -0.14 26.06 -22.07
CA TYR A 380 0.09 25.81 -23.49
C TYR A 380 -0.31 24.38 -23.89
N ARG A 381 0.09 23.37 -23.11
CA ARG A 381 -0.32 21.98 -23.36
C ARG A 381 -1.83 21.80 -23.25
N LYS A 382 -2.49 22.50 -22.33
CA LYS A 382 -3.95 22.52 -22.21
C LYS A 382 -4.61 23.07 -23.48
N ILE A 383 -4.04 24.11 -24.08
CA ILE A 383 -4.51 24.64 -25.37
C ILE A 383 -4.35 23.58 -26.46
N LEU A 384 -3.19 22.92 -26.56
CA LEU A 384 -2.98 21.83 -27.53
C LEU A 384 -4.01 20.70 -27.36
N ASN A 385 -4.24 20.24 -26.12
CA ASN A 385 -5.25 19.22 -25.81
C ASN A 385 -6.66 19.66 -26.22
N LEU A 386 -7.02 20.93 -25.98
CA LEU A 386 -8.34 21.47 -26.32
C LEU A 386 -8.63 21.44 -27.83
N PHE A 387 -7.58 21.60 -28.64
CA PHE A 387 -7.66 21.53 -30.10
C PHE A 387 -7.36 20.14 -30.67
N GLY A 388 -7.20 19.11 -29.83
CA GLY A 388 -6.86 17.76 -30.28
C GLY A 388 -5.48 17.65 -30.91
N LEU A 389 -4.58 18.59 -30.63
CA LEU A 389 -3.22 18.66 -31.17
C LEU A 389 -2.18 17.97 -30.28
N ASN A 390 -2.64 17.18 -29.31
CA ASN A 390 -1.79 16.40 -28.44
C ASN A 390 -2.42 15.00 -28.35
N GLU A 391 -1.88 14.07 -29.13
CA GLU A 391 -2.28 12.67 -29.10
C GLU A 391 -1.51 12.02 -27.94
N ALA A 392 -2.21 11.72 -26.84
CA ALA A 392 -1.63 10.94 -25.77
C ALA A 392 -1.71 9.46 -26.16
N SER A 393 -0.59 8.85 -26.53
CA SER A 393 -0.57 7.44 -26.92
C SER A 393 -0.74 6.51 -25.71
N THR A 394 -1.60 5.51 -25.85
CA THR A 394 -1.80 4.47 -24.83
C THR A 394 -0.63 3.47 -24.83
N PRO A 395 -0.44 2.64 -23.79
CA PRO A 395 0.54 1.54 -23.85
C PRO A 395 0.25 0.51 -24.96
N PHE A 396 -0.99 0.42 -25.45
CA PHE A 396 -1.31 -0.48 -26.56
C PHE A 396 -0.71 0.02 -27.87
N GLU A 397 -0.74 1.33 -28.10
CA GLU A 397 -0.12 1.99 -29.26
C GLU A 397 1.42 2.03 -29.13
N ILE A 398 1.95 2.49 -28.00
CA ILE A 398 3.40 2.64 -27.77
C ILE A 398 4.14 1.31 -27.96
N PHE A 399 3.58 0.22 -27.47
CA PHE A 399 4.19 -1.11 -27.53
C PHE A 399 3.53 -2.02 -28.56
N ALA A 400 2.87 -1.46 -29.58
CA ALA A 400 2.14 -2.22 -30.60
C ALA A 400 3.00 -3.24 -31.36
N ASP A 401 4.29 -2.93 -31.55
CA ASP A 401 5.24 -3.84 -32.21
C ASP A 401 5.54 -5.08 -31.35
N ILE A 402 5.39 -5.01 -30.02
CA ILE A 402 5.55 -6.17 -29.14
C ILE A 402 4.26 -6.99 -29.13
N PRO A 403 4.30 -8.29 -29.49
CA PRO A 403 3.11 -9.13 -29.51
C PRO A 403 2.34 -9.10 -28.17
N PRO A 404 1.01 -8.92 -28.18
CA PRO A 404 0.21 -8.81 -26.96
C PRO A 404 0.25 -10.09 -26.11
N GLN A 405 0.40 -11.27 -26.73
CA GLN A 405 0.59 -12.54 -26.02
C GLN A 405 1.87 -12.52 -25.19
N ALA A 406 2.95 -11.91 -25.69
CA ALA A 406 4.21 -11.82 -24.98
C ALA A 406 4.10 -10.85 -23.80
N ARG A 407 3.50 -9.68 -24.04
CA ARG A 407 3.22 -8.67 -23.00
C ARG A 407 2.34 -9.24 -21.88
N TYR A 408 1.25 -9.92 -22.24
CA TYR A 408 0.37 -10.53 -21.25
C TYR A 408 1.03 -11.66 -20.48
N GLN A 409 1.77 -12.54 -21.16
CA GLN A 409 2.50 -13.62 -20.47
C GLN A 409 3.57 -13.07 -19.52
N PHE A 410 4.20 -11.93 -19.81
CA PHE A 410 5.11 -11.26 -18.87
C PHE A 410 4.38 -10.82 -17.60
N LEU A 411 3.18 -10.25 -17.73
CA LEU A 411 2.34 -9.91 -16.57
C LEU A 411 1.93 -11.16 -15.78
N LEU A 412 1.60 -12.26 -16.47
CA LEU A 412 1.19 -13.51 -15.81
C LEU A 412 2.36 -14.24 -15.12
N ASP A 413 3.58 -14.15 -15.65
CA ASP A 413 4.76 -14.83 -15.10
C ASP A 413 5.04 -14.40 -13.63
N ASP A 414 4.72 -13.15 -13.28
CA ASP A 414 4.80 -12.58 -11.93
C ASP A 414 3.49 -11.86 -11.54
N ALA A 415 2.31 -12.48 -11.75
CA ALA A 415 1.04 -11.78 -11.58
C ALA A 415 0.87 -11.17 -10.17
N ARG A 416 1.31 -11.83 -9.09
CA ARG A 416 1.26 -11.25 -7.73
C ARG A 416 2.05 -9.95 -7.64
N PHE A 417 3.18 -9.82 -8.33
CA PHE A 417 3.98 -8.59 -8.35
C PHE A 417 3.18 -7.42 -8.93
N PHE A 418 2.58 -7.59 -10.11
CA PHE A 418 1.82 -6.53 -10.77
C PHE A 418 0.52 -6.19 -10.03
N ILE A 419 -0.15 -7.20 -9.45
CA ILE A 419 -1.32 -6.98 -8.60
C ILE A 419 -0.93 -6.22 -7.33
N ASN A 420 0.18 -6.58 -6.67
CA ASN A 420 0.75 -5.79 -5.57
C ASN A 420 1.12 -4.38 -6.01
N GLY A 421 1.57 -4.20 -7.25
CA GLY A 421 1.82 -2.90 -7.89
C GLY A 421 0.65 -1.94 -7.71
N PHE A 422 -0.56 -2.34 -8.06
CA PHE A 422 -1.72 -1.45 -7.94
C PHE A 422 -2.32 -1.39 -6.53
N ILE A 423 -2.14 -2.44 -5.71
CA ILE A 423 -2.62 -2.47 -4.32
C ILE A 423 -1.75 -1.63 -3.38
N LYS A 424 -0.42 -1.80 -3.48
CA LYS A 424 0.61 -1.16 -2.64
C LYS A 424 1.33 -0.01 -3.33
N GLY A 425 0.84 0.47 -4.48
CA GLY A 425 1.57 1.31 -5.45
C GLY A 425 2.14 2.64 -4.94
N PRO A 426 2.18 3.72 -5.74
CA PRO A 426 2.86 4.95 -5.35
C PRO A 426 2.24 5.67 -4.14
N VAL A 427 1.17 5.11 -3.57
CA VAL A 427 0.51 5.56 -2.36
C VAL A 427 0.68 4.55 -1.22
N CYS A 428 1.32 4.99 -0.15
CA CYS A 428 1.30 4.34 1.15
C CYS A 428 0.00 4.59 1.93
N ARG A 429 -1.02 5.12 1.28
CA ARG A 429 -2.36 5.34 1.84
C ARG A 429 -3.37 5.13 0.71
N GLY A 430 -3.95 3.94 0.64
CA GLY A 430 -4.60 3.43 -0.58
C GLY A 430 -6.08 3.81 -0.75
N GLN A 431 -6.70 4.52 0.20
CA GLN A 431 -8.16 4.79 0.21
C GLN A 431 -8.74 5.27 -1.10
N SER A 432 -8.02 6.07 -1.88
CA SER A 432 -8.54 6.59 -3.14
C SER A 432 -8.74 5.50 -4.20
N ALA A 433 -7.86 4.49 -4.30
CA ALA A 433 -7.95 3.41 -5.28
C ALA A 433 -8.62 2.16 -4.70
N LEU A 434 -8.28 1.80 -3.46
CA LEU A 434 -8.80 0.62 -2.78
C LEU A 434 -10.28 0.76 -2.41
N SER A 435 -10.82 1.98 -2.38
CA SER A 435 -12.25 2.15 -2.18
C SER A 435 -13.10 1.38 -3.19
N SER A 436 -12.60 1.20 -4.42
CA SER A 436 -13.35 0.61 -5.52
C SER A 436 -13.42 -0.92 -5.52
N ILE A 437 -12.78 -1.61 -4.55
CA ILE A 437 -12.75 -3.08 -4.49
C ILE A 437 -13.42 -3.61 -3.23
N GLU A 438 -13.90 -4.86 -3.31
CA GLU A 438 -14.45 -5.60 -2.17
C GLU A 438 -13.37 -5.93 -1.12
N ASP A 439 -13.81 -6.15 0.12
CA ASP A 439 -12.91 -6.55 1.22
C ASP A 439 -12.32 -7.95 1.03
N HIS A 440 -12.99 -8.84 0.28
CA HIS A 440 -12.49 -10.19 -0.03
C HIS A 440 -13.00 -10.68 -1.38
N PHE A 441 -12.08 -10.94 -2.31
CA PHE A 441 -12.39 -11.52 -3.62
C PHE A 441 -11.22 -12.36 -4.16
N TRP A 442 -11.54 -13.25 -5.10
CA TRP A 442 -10.56 -14.07 -5.80
C TRP A 442 -10.30 -13.54 -7.21
N VAL A 443 -9.05 -13.64 -7.66
CA VAL A 443 -8.62 -13.21 -8.99
C VAL A 443 -8.07 -14.40 -9.76
N PHE A 444 -8.53 -14.52 -11.00
CA PHE A 444 -8.08 -15.47 -12.01
C PHE A 444 -7.72 -14.70 -13.29
N PHE A 445 -7.16 -15.38 -14.28
CA PHE A 445 -6.65 -14.75 -15.48
C PHE A 445 -7.09 -15.52 -16.74
N LEU A 446 -7.31 -14.82 -17.86
CA LEU A 446 -7.45 -15.47 -19.16
C LEU A 446 -6.11 -16.00 -19.67
N LYS A 447 -6.12 -17.02 -20.54
CA LYS A 447 -4.93 -17.57 -21.18
C LYS A 447 -4.30 -16.57 -22.14
N PRO A 448 -2.97 -16.43 -22.18
CA PRO A 448 -2.25 -15.61 -23.17
C PRO A 448 -2.13 -16.35 -24.52
N LYS A 449 -3.18 -17.06 -24.92
CA LYS A 449 -3.24 -17.87 -26.13
C LYS A 449 -4.66 -17.95 -26.67
N ASN A 450 -4.81 -17.79 -27.97
CA ASN A 450 -6.10 -17.98 -28.65
C ASN A 450 -6.47 -19.47 -28.71
N PRO A 451 -7.71 -19.86 -28.37
CA PRO A 451 -8.26 -21.17 -28.73
C PRO A 451 -8.18 -21.41 -30.24
N SER A 452 -8.16 -22.68 -30.68
CA SER A 452 -8.00 -22.98 -32.11
C SER A 452 -9.16 -22.50 -33.00
N PHE A 453 -10.33 -22.29 -32.40
CA PHE A 453 -11.58 -21.92 -33.06
C PHE A 453 -11.96 -20.45 -32.81
N TYR A 454 -11.12 -19.67 -32.12
CA TYR A 454 -11.51 -18.36 -31.63
C TYR A 454 -10.33 -17.42 -31.37
N ARG A 455 -10.46 -16.13 -31.72
CA ARG A 455 -9.49 -15.11 -31.34
C ARG A 455 -10.00 -14.28 -30.16
N GLN A 456 -9.18 -14.16 -29.13
CA GLN A 456 -9.44 -13.26 -28.01
C GLN A 456 -9.11 -11.82 -28.42
N HIS A 457 -10.05 -10.90 -28.20
CA HIS A 457 -9.91 -9.48 -28.55
C HIS A 457 -8.64 -8.85 -27.99
N GLY A 458 -8.31 -9.14 -26.72
CA GLY A 458 -7.12 -8.64 -26.05
C GLY A 458 -5.80 -9.19 -26.57
N LEU A 459 -5.81 -10.23 -27.43
CA LEU A 459 -4.62 -10.82 -28.03
C LEU A 459 -4.53 -10.52 -29.54
N ASP A 460 -5.40 -9.64 -30.05
CA ASP A 460 -5.45 -9.23 -31.45
C ASP A 460 -4.96 -7.78 -31.58
N SER A 461 -3.75 -7.60 -32.14
CA SER A 461 -3.14 -6.28 -32.29
C SER A 461 -3.93 -5.33 -33.20
N GLU A 462 -4.69 -5.85 -34.16
CA GLU A 462 -5.52 -5.03 -35.05
C GLU A 462 -6.72 -4.48 -34.27
N PHE A 463 -7.42 -5.37 -33.55
CA PHE A 463 -8.53 -4.96 -32.68
C PHE A 463 -8.09 -3.90 -31.66
N LEU A 464 -6.97 -4.13 -30.95
CA LEU A 464 -6.47 -3.19 -29.94
C LEU A 464 -6.11 -1.83 -30.53
N ARG A 465 -5.60 -1.79 -31.76
CA ARG A 465 -5.32 -0.54 -32.48
C ARG A 465 -6.59 0.19 -32.88
N ASP A 466 -7.61 -0.53 -33.32
CA ASP A 466 -8.88 0.06 -33.74
C ASP A 466 -9.65 0.69 -32.57
N VAL A 467 -9.55 0.10 -31.37
CA VAL A 467 -10.20 0.57 -30.15
C VAL A 467 -9.29 1.40 -29.23
N ASP A 468 -8.07 1.73 -29.66
CA ASP A 468 -7.07 2.43 -28.85
C ASP A 468 -7.63 3.70 -28.19
N LYS A 469 -8.40 4.48 -28.96
CA LYS A 469 -9.08 5.73 -28.52
C LYS A 469 -10.06 5.53 -27.36
N ASP A 470 -10.61 4.33 -27.24
CA ASP A 470 -11.55 3.96 -26.19
C ASP A 470 -10.82 3.40 -24.94
N LEU A 471 -9.55 3.05 -25.07
CA LEU A 471 -8.70 2.51 -23.99
C LEU A 471 -7.88 3.58 -23.25
N HIS A 472 -7.96 4.86 -23.64
CA HIS A 472 -7.23 5.96 -23.00
C HIS A 472 -7.52 6.07 -21.50
N LEU A 473 -6.48 6.38 -20.75
CA LEU A 473 -6.55 6.47 -19.30
C LEU A 473 -6.66 7.93 -18.83
N PRO A 474 -7.31 8.19 -17.67
CA PRO A 474 -7.34 9.52 -17.08
C PRO A 474 -5.95 10.08 -16.75
N THR A 475 -4.99 9.21 -16.45
CA THR A 475 -3.61 9.57 -16.08
C THR A 475 -2.80 10.14 -17.24
N GLU A 476 -3.22 9.89 -18.48
CA GLU A 476 -2.62 10.44 -19.71
C GLU A 476 -3.06 11.89 -19.94
N LEU A 477 -4.24 12.26 -19.43
CA LEU A 477 -4.87 13.56 -19.60
C LEU A 477 -4.61 14.41 -18.35
N ALA A 478 -3.51 15.16 -18.36
CA ALA A 478 -3.03 16.04 -17.28
C ALA A 478 -3.99 17.16 -16.78
N ASP A 479 -5.29 17.14 -17.09
CA ASP A 479 -6.24 18.23 -16.82
C ASP A 479 -7.24 17.94 -15.68
N THR A 480 -7.49 18.99 -14.92
CA THR A 480 -7.82 18.96 -13.49
C THR A 480 -9.02 19.84 -13.15
N SER A 481 -9.81 20.25 -14.15
CA SER A 481 -10.75 21.37 -13.97
C SER A 481 -12.24 21.01 -13.88
N ARG A 482 -12.65 19.73 -13.99
CA ARG A 482 -14.06 19.32 -13.80
C ARG A 482 -14.21 17.92 -13.18
N LEU A 483 -14.39 17.88 -11.86
CA LEU A 483 -14.61 16.68 -11.04
C LEU A 483 -15.79 15.80 -11.50
N PHE A 484 -16.80 16.40 -12.15
CA PHE A 484 -17.97 15.70 -12.71
C PHE A 484 -17.79 15.26 -14.18
N ALA A 485 -16.72 15.69 -14.87
CA ALA A 485 -16.55 15.40 -16.29
C ALA A 485 -15.85 14.07 -16.57
N ALA A 486 -15.13 13.47 -15.61
CA ALA A 486 -14.44 12.19 -15.85
C ALA A 486 -15.43 11.06 -16.13
N TRP A 487 -16.45 10.87 -15.28
CA TRP A 487 -17.47 9.84 -15.51
C TRP A 487 -18.28 10.11 -16.79
N ILE A 488 -18.62 11.37 -17.07
CA ILE A 488 -19.30 11.76 -18.33
C ILE A 488 -18.42 11.56 -19.57
N LYS A 489 -17.09 11.71 -19.46
CA LYS A 489 -16.14 11.61 -20.57
C LYS A 489 -15.71 10.18 -20.87
N TYR A 490 -15.37 9.39 -19.84
CA TYR A 490 -14.87 8.02 -20.02
C TYR A 490 -15.99 7.00 -20.16
N TRP A 491 -17.19 7.25 -19.60
CA TRP A 491 -18.32 6.34 -19.78
C TRP A 491 -18.63 6.08 -21.26
N PRO A 492 -18.75 7.09 -22.16
CA PRO A 492 -18.93 6.85 -23.59
C PRO A 492 -17.84 6.00 -24.26
N GLN A 493 -16.57 6.18 -23.87
CA GLN A 493 -15.43 5.41 -24.39
C GLN A 493 -15.53 3.95 -23.93
N GLU A 494 -15.79 3.73 -22.64
CA GLU A 494 -16.04 2.39 -22.08
C GLU A 494 -17.23 1.71 -22.78
N GLN A 495 -18.31 2.45 -23.05
CA GLN A 495 -19.46 1.93 -23.81
C GLN A 495 -19.11 1.60 -25.27
N ALA A 496 -18.20 2.34 -25.89
CA ALA A 496 -17.77 2.09 -27.26
C ALA A 496 -16.89 0.83 -27.31
N TYR A 497 -15.93 0.72 -26.39
CA TYR A 497 -15.10 -0.46 -26.21
C TYR A 497 -15.92 -1.72 -25.92
N MET A 498 -16.85 -1.70 -24.97
CA MET A 498 -17.68 -2.86 -24.65
C MET A 498 -18.59 -3.29 -25.80
N ARG A 499 -19.05 -2.33 -26.62
CA ARG A 499 -19.77 -2.63 -27.87
C ARG A 499 -18.86 -3.26 -28.92
N ALA A 500 -17.65 -2.73 -29.11
CA ALA A 500 -16.67 -3.30 -30.02
C ALA A 500 -16.28 -4.73 -29.61
N LYS A 501 -16.02 -4.95 -28.32
CA LYS A 501 -15.76 -6.29 -27.73
C LYS A 501 -16.91 -7.26 -28.01
N THR A 502 -18.15 -6.82 -27.78
CA THR A 502 -19.34 -7.65 -28.05
C THR A 502 -19.50 -7.97 -29.54
N ASN A 503 -19.36 -6.98 -30.42
CA ASN A 503 -19.45 -7.17 -31.87
C ASN A 503 -18.36 -8.12 -32.38
N TYR A 504 -17.12 -7.93 -31.94
CA TYR A 504 -15.97 -8.77 -32.29
C TYR A 504 -16.21 -10.25 -31.95
N TYR A 505 -16.93 -10.52 -30.87
CA TYR A 505 -17.31 -11.87 -30.46
C TYR A 505 -18.49 -12.43 -31.26
N GLN A 506 -19.49 -11.60 -31.57
CA GLN A 506 -20.64 -12.00 -32.38
C GLN A 506 -20.25 -12.32 -33.83
N GLU A 507 -19.35 -11.53 -34.43
CA GLU A 507 -18.86 -11.73 -35.80
C GLU A 507 -18.06 -13.02 -35.96
N GLN A 508 -17.36 -13.45 -34.91
CA GLN A 508 -16.64 -14.73 -34.90
C GLN A 508 -17.53 -15.93 -34.60
N GLY A 509 -18.79 -15.71 -34.19
CA GLY A 509 -19.75 -16.78 -33.92
C GLY A 509 -19.31 -17.72 -32.80
N LEU A 510 -18.90 -17.18 -31.64
CA LEU A 510 -18.48 -17.99 -30.49
C LEU A 510 -19.55 -19.04 -30.16
N PRO A 511 -19.23 -20.35 -30.24
CA PRO A 511 -20.20 -21.39 -29.91
C PRO A 511 -20.46 -21.41 -28.40
N GLN A 512 -21.64 -21.87 -28.01
CA GLN A 512 -21.89 -22.25 -26.62
C GLN A 512 -20.98 -23.44 -26.27
N LEU A 513 -20.21 -23.34 -25.19
CA LEU A 513 -19.27 -24.37 -24.76
C LEU A 513 -19.70 -25.02 -23.45
N ASP A 514 -19.38 -26.30 -23.30
CA ASP A 514 -19.37 -26.94 -21.98
C ASP A 514 -18.42 -26.20 -21.03
N ILE A 515 -18.82 -25.98 -19.77
CA ILE A 515 -18.06 -25.18 -18.81
C ILE A 515 -16.64 -25.69 -18.58
N HIS A 516 -16.42 -27.01 -18.51
CA HIS A 516 -15.07 -27.55 -18.32
C HIS A 516 -14.19 -27.27 -19.53
N LYS A 517 -14.76 -27.38 -20.74
CA LYS A 517 -14.07 -27.00 -21.97
C LYS A 517 -13.81 -25.49 -22.05
N ALA A 518 -14.76 -24.66 -21.65
CA ALA A 518 -14.60 -23.21 -21.62
C ALA A 518 -13.45 -22.80 -20.68
N VAL A 519 -13.39 -23.37 -19.48
CA VAL A 519 -12.29 -23.13 -18.54
C VAL A 519 -10.95 -23.61 -19.09
N ASP A 520 -10.91 -24.80 -19.69
CA ASP A 520 -9.67 -25.31 -20.30
C ASP A 520 -9.20 -24.47 -21.49
N GLU A 521 -10.09 -23.91 -22.31
CA GLU A 521 -9.68 -23.11 -23.47
C GLU A 521 -9.30 -21.68 -23.09
N PHE A 522 -9.96 -21.09 -22.08
CA PHE A 522 -9.88 -19.65 -21.81
C PHE A 522 -9.18 -19.27 -20.50
N VAL A 523 -9.21 -20.07 -19.44
CA VAL A 523 -8.67 -19.68 -18.12
C VAL A 523 -7.24 -20.16 -17.95
N TRP A 524 -6.33 -19.25 -17.61
CA TRP A 524 -4.93 -19.56 -17.36
C TRP A 524 -4.77 -20.38 -16.08
N ASP A 525 -4.06 -21.50 -16.19
CA ASP A 525 -3.88 -22.46 -15.10
C ASP A 525 -2.47 -22.40 -14.48
N GLY A 526 -1.60 -21.54 -15.01
CA GLY A 526 -0.24 -21.39 -14.54
C GLY A 526 0.73 -22.49 -14.95
N ARG A 527 0.35 -23.50 -15.74
CA ARG A 527 1.28 -24.55 -16.15
C ARG A 527 2.40 -24.00 -17.04
N ARG A 528 3.64 -24.35 -16.70
CA ARG A 528 4.85 -24.00 -17.44
C ARG A 528 5.32 -25.20 -18.29
N LYS A 529 6.22 -24.93 -19.24
CA LYS A 529 6.75 -25.96 -20.17
C LYS A 529 7.49 -27.11 -19.47
N ASP A 530 8.08 -26.84 -18.31
CA ASP A 530 8.79 -27.80 -17.48
C ASP A 530 7.86 -28.69 -16.62
N GLY A 531 6.54 -28.50 -16.74
CA GLY A 531 5.54 -29.22 -15.95
C GLY A 531 5.29 -28.63 -14.57
N SER A 532 6.04 -27.61 -14.15
CA SER A 532 5.74 -26.84 -12.94
C SER A 532 4.51 -25.95 -13.15
N ARG A 533 3.95 -25.45 -12.05
CA ARG A 533 2.79 -24.55 -12.07
C ARG A 533 3.13 -23.27 -11.32
N SER A 534 2.76 -22.12 -11.89
CA SER A 534 2.85 -20.83 -11.23
C SER A 534 1.96 -20.82 -9.99
N VAL A 535 2.50 -20.35 -8.86
CA VAL A 535 1.74 -20.08 -7.65
C VAL A 535 0.81 -18.87 -7.83
N ASP A 536 0.98 -18.07 -8.87
CA ASP A 536 0.15 -16.89 -9.10
C ASP A 536 -1.03 -17.13 -10.06
N ALA A 537 -1.31 -18.40 -10.39
CA ALA A 537 -2.44 -18.79 -11.27
C ALA A 537 -3.82 -18.37 -10.72
N ALA A 538 -3.91 -18.21 -9.40
CA ALA A 538 -5.06 -17.65 -8.72
C ALA A 538 -4.57 -16.86 -7.51
N LEU A 539 -5.23 -15.76 -7.18
CA LEU A 539 -4.85 -14.87 -6.08
C LEU A 539 -6.06 -14.56 -5.19
N THR A 540 -5.81 -14.29 -3.93
CA THR A 540 -6.77 -13.72 -2.98
C THR A 540 -6.37 -12.32 -2.61
N ILE A 541 -7.31 -11.40 -2.72
CA ILE A 541 -7.13 -10.01 -2.29
C ILE A 541 -7.99 -9.80 -1.04
N PHE A 542 -7.36 -9.30 0.01
CA PHE A 542 -8.06 -8.76 1.17
C PHE A 542 -7.87 -7.25 1.23
N ARG A 543 -8.96 -6.49 1.34
CA ARG A 543 -8.91 -5.07 1.66
C ARG A 543 -9.22 -4.86 3.14
N HIS A 544 -8.37 -4.05 3.77
CA HIS A 544 -8.39 -3.70 5.18
C HIS A 544 -8.76 -2.22 5.32
N PHE A 545 -9.92 -1.84 4.78
CA PHE A 545 -10.39 -0.46 4.64
C PHE A 545 -9.47 0.45 3.80
N ASP A 546 -8.38 0.99 4.38
CA ASP A 546 -7.45 1.95 3.74
C ASP A 546 -6.14 1.35 3.23
N SER A 547 -6.00 0.04 3.36
CA SER A 547 -4.91 -0.78 2.85
C SER A 547 -5.43 -2.11 2.32
N ALA A 548 -4.58 -2.91 1.68
CA ALA A 548 -4.95 -4.23 1.19
C ALA A 548 -3.71 -5.13 1.10
N SER A 549 -3.95 -6.44 0.96
CA SER A 549 -2.92 -7.46 0.84
C SER A 549 -3.29 -8.48 -0.23
N VAL A 550 -2.27 -8.96 -0.96
CA VAL A 550 -2.42 -9.93 -2.06
C VAL A 550 -1.69 -11.21 -1.70
N HIS A 551 -2.37 -12.34 -1.83
CA HIS A 551 -1.85 -13.67 -1.47
C HIS A 551 -2.03 -14.65 -2.62
N SER A 552 -1.01 -15.45 -2.91
CA SER A 552 -1.08 -16.53 -3.90
C SER A 552 -1.99 -17.66 -3.42
N GLY A 553 -2.94 -18.08 -4.26
CA GLY A 553 -3.94 -19.10 -3.93
C GLY A 553 -5.29 -18.52 -3.48
N LEU A 554 -6.16 -19.41 -3.00
CA LEU A 554 -7.56 -19.14 -2.71
C LEU A 554 -7.80 -19.27 -1.20
N TYR A 555 -7.68 -18.17 -0.46
CA TYR A 555 -7.85 -18.09 0.99
C TYR A 555 -9.26 -17.62 1.38
N GLY A 556 -9.72 -18.03 2.57
CA GLY A 556 -11.01 -17.61 3.15
C GLY A 556 -12.18 -18.48 2.69
N GLU A 557 -13.43 -18.08 2.89
CA GLU A 557 -14.55 -18.80 2.25
C GLU A 557 -14.68 -18.42 0.77
N SER A 558 -15.60 -19.05 0.03
CA SER A 558 -15.92 -18.58 -1.33
C SER A 558 -16.44 -17.13 -1.26
N PRO A 559 -15.78 -16.16 -1.90
CA PRO A 559 -16.11 -14.75 -1.77
C PRO A 559 -17.42 -14.39 -2.47
N GLU A 560 -17.89 -13.17 -2.21
CA GLU A 560 -19.06 -12.61 -2.88
C GLU A 560 -18.83 -12.45 -4.39
N THR A 561 -17.71 -11.83 -4.76
CA THR A 561 -17.29 -11.58 -6.14
C THR A 561 -15.95 -12.24 -6.47
N ALA A 562 -15.65 -12.33 -7.77
CA ALA A 562 -14.34 -12.76 -8.27
C ALA A 562 -14.09 -12.13 -9.64
N TRP A 563 -12.82 -11.95 -9.98
CA TRP A 563 -12.41 -11.33 -11.24
C TRP A 563 -11.70 -12.35 -12.14
N VAL A 564 -11.96 -12.27 -13.45
CA VAL A 564 -11.13 -12.91 -14.48
C VAL A 564 -10.49 -11.80 -15.31
N ILE A 565 -9.20 -11.56 -15.09
CA ILE A 565 -8.47 -10.48 -15.73
C ILE A 565 -7.97 -10.93 -17.10
N ASP A 566 -8.13 -10.09 -18.12
CA ASP A 566 -7.55 -10.26 -19.45
C ASP A 566 -6.41 -9.24 -19.68
N TYR A 567 -5.75 -9.30 -20.83
CA TYR A 567 -4.61 -8.41 -21.12
C TYR A 567 -4.99 -6.91 -21.08
N PRO A 568 -6.06 -6.45 -21.76
CA PRO A 568 -6.44 -5.04 -21.72
C PRO A 568 -6.75 -4.52 -20.32
N VAL A 569 -7.42 -5.32 -19.47
CA VAL A 569 -7.66 -4.94 -18.08
C VAL A 569 -6.35 -4.88 -17.30
N PHE A 570 -5.47 -5.89 -17.42
CA PHE A 570 -4.23 -5.95 -16.64
C PHE A 570 -3.28 -4.79 -16.97
N GLU A 571 -3.08 -4.51 -18.26
CA GLU A 571 -2.20 -3.42 -18.71
C GLU A 571 -2.76 -2.05 -18.27
N ARG A 572 -4.07 -1.83 -18.41
CA ARG A 572 -4.70 -0.58 -17.96
C ARG A 572 -4.63 -0.39 -16.46
N LEU A 573 -4.81 -1.45 -15.65
CA LEU A 573 -4.61 -1.38 -14.20
C LEU A 573 -3.20 -0.89 -13.85
N HIS A 574 -2.18 -1.40 -14.54
CA HIS A 574 -0.78 -0.98 -14.31
C HIS A 574 -0.55 0.49 -14.66
N TYR A 575 -0.96 0.95 -15.84
CA TYR A 575 -0.73 2.36 -16.23
C TYR A 575 -1.64 3.34 -15.48
N LEU A 576 -2.79 2.90 -14.98
CA LEU A 576 -3.68 3.72 -14.18
C LEU A 576 -3.16 3.94 -12.76
N LEU A 577 -2.68 2.87 -12.11
CA LEU A 577 -2.42 2.86 -10.66
C LEU A 577 -0.92 2.78 -10.31
N VAL A 578 -0.05 2.46 -11.27
CA VAL A 578 1.38 2.28 -11.06
C VAL A 578 2.17 3.28 -11.91
N ALA A 579 2.32 3.04 -13.21
CA ALA A 579 3.19 3.86 -14.07
C ALA A 579 2.68 5.29 -14.22
N GLY A 580 1.37 5.47 -14.41
CA GLY A 580 0.77 6.80 -14.61
C GLY A 580 0.29 7.51 -13.36
N PHE A 581 0.35 6.89 -12.18
CA PHE A 581 -0.22 7.48 -10.97
C PHE A 581 0.76 8.45 -10.29
N ASN A 582 0.41 9.74 -10.26
CA ASN A 582 1.18 10.77 -9.55
C ASN A 582 0.57 11.11 -8.17
N PRO A 583 1.21 10.74 -7.03
CA PRO A 583 0.72 11.09 -5.70
C PRO A 583 0.83 12.60 -5.37
N PHE A 584 1.70 13.33 -6.08
CA PHE A 584 1.85 14.78 -5.98
C PHE A 584 0.89 15.55 -6.91
N GLY A 585 0.13 14.82 -7.73
CA GLY A 585 -0.89 15.35 -8.63
C GLY A 585 -2.07 15.99 -7.90
N THR A 586 -3.02 16.54 -8.67
CA THR A 586 -4.21 17.20 -8.13
C THR A 586 -5.27 16.21 -7.64
N MET A 587 -6.27 16.71 -6.91
CA MET A 587 -7.47 15.93 -6.57
C MET A 587 -8.16 15.34 -7.81
N GLY A 588 -8.22 16.09 -8.92
CA GLY A 588 -8.86 15.62 -10.15
C GLY A 588 -8.20 14.38 -10.74
N HIS A 589 -6.87 14.31 -10.67
CA HIS A 589 -6.08 13.12 -11.06
C HIS A 589 -6.43 11.92 -10.18
N GLN A 590 -6.39 12.10 -8.85
CA GLN A 590 -6.63 11.02 -7.90
C GLN A 590 -8.08 10.50 -7.96
N LEU A 591 -9.06 11.39 -8.15
CA LEU A 591 -10.47 11.02 -8.30
C LEU A 591 -10.75 10.39 -9.68
N GLY A 592 -10.08 10.87 -10.74
CA GLY A 592 -10.18 10.30 -12.08
C GLY A 592 -9.70 8.86 -12.11
N ALA A 593 -8.55 8.57 -11.49
CA ALA A 593 -8.03 7.22 -11.35
C ALA A 593 -8.99 6.30 -10.58
N ARG A 594 -9.58 6.80 -9.48
CA ARG A 594 -10.62 6.08 -8.73
C ARG A 594 -11.82 5.72 -9.61
N LEU A 595 -12.40 6.70 -10.29
CA LEU A 595 -13.62 6.47 -11.08
C LEU A 595 -13.38 5.49 -12.24
N TYR A 596 -12.18 5.52 -12.83
CA TYR A 596 -11.82 4.57 -13.89
C TYR A 596 -11.55 3.17 -13.34
N MET A 597 -11.09 3.05 -12.09
CA MET A 597 -10.93 1.75 -11.43
C MET A 597 -12.25 0.99 -11.28
N ASP A 598 -13.38 1.68 -11.07
CA ASP A 598 -14.70 1.04 -11.03
C ASP A 598 -15.01 0.33 -12.36
N PHE A 599 -14.62 0.91 -13.51
CA PHE A 599 -14.78 0.26 -14.82
C PHE A 599 -13.92 -0.99 -14.95
N LEU A 600 -12.65 -0.92 -14.57
CA LEU A 600 -11.73 -2.05 -14.66
C LEU A 600 -12.12 -3.20 -13.71
N ARG A 601 -12.64 -2.89 -12.52
CA ARG A 601 -13.28 -3.88 -11.65
C ARG A 601 -14.43 -4.56 -12.37
N ILE A 602 -15.40 -3.77 -12.86
CA ILE A 602 -16.62 -4.30 -13.46
C ILE A 602 -16.27 -5.17 -14.67
N GLU A 603 -15.30 -4.77 -15.49
CA GLU A 603 -14.87 -5.59 -16.62
C GLU A 603 -14.25 -6.93 -16.18
N GLY A 604 -13.44 -6.93 -15.11
CA GLY A 604 -12.90 -8.16 -14.52
C GLY A 604 -14.00 -9.07 -13.96
N GLU A 605 -15.02 -8.51 -13.32
CA GLU A 605 -16.20 -9.23 -12.82
C GLU A 605 -17.08 -9.75 -13.95
N ASP A 606 -17.29 -8.95 -15.01
CA ASP A 606 -18.03 -9.34 -16.20
C ASP A 606 -17.36 -10.54 -16.89
N ASN A 607 -16.03 -10.49 -17.05
CA ASN A 607 -15.24 -11.60 -17.56
C ASN A 607 -15.42 -12.89 -16.73
N PHE A 608 -15.57 -12.80 -15.40
CA PHE A 608 -15.92 -13.96 -14.56
C PHE A 608 -17.36 -14.43 -14.84
N LEU A 609 -18.30 -13.50 -14.89
CA LEU A 609 -19.71 -13.80 -15.12
C LEU A 609 -19.94 -14.46 -16.49
N TYR A 610 -19.12 -14.20 -17.52
CA TYR A 610 -19.16 -14.85 -18.83
C TYR A 610 -19.09 -16.38 -18.80
N PHE A 611 -18.59 -16.96 -17.71
CA PHE A 611 -18.54 -18.40 -17.51
C PHE A 611 -19.76 -18.96 -16.79
N LEU A 612 -20.74 -18.14 -16.39
CA LEU A 612 -21.97 -18.59 -15.72
C LEU A 612 -23.15 -18.66 -16.69
N PRO A 613 -24.16 -19.50 -16.42
CA PRO A 613 -25.40 -19.53 -17.19
C PRO A 613 -26.09 -18.16 -17.25
N ARG A 614 -26.80 -17.89 -18.34
CA ARG A 614 -27.43 -16.58 -18.64
C ARG A 614 -28.25 -16.01 -17.46
N GLU A 615 -29.15 -16.82 -16.90
CA GLU A 615 -30.05 -16.36 -15.82
C GLU A 615 -29.31 -16.07 -14.52
N ASP A 616 -28.34 -16.91 -14.14
CA ASP A 616 -27.52 -16.70 -12.96
C ASP A 616 -26.61 -15.50 -13.07
N ARG A 617 -26.00 -15.32 -14.25
CA ARG A 617 -25.19 -14.14 -14.55
C ARG A 617 -25.99 -12.85 -14.41
N LYS A 618 -27.19 -12.75 -14.97
CA LYS A 618 -28.04 -11.55 -14.84
C LYS A 618 -28.34 -11.22 -13.40
N ARG A 619 -28.77 -12.24 -12.64
CA ARG A 619 -29.08 -12.11 -11.22
C ARG A 619 -27.86 -11.66 -10.40
N LEU A 620 -26.67 -12.20 -10.68
CA LEU A 620 -25.44 -11.83 -9.98
C LEU A 620 -24.95 -10.44 -10.39
N TYR A 621 -25.00 -10.09 -11.68
CA TYR A 621 -24.67 -8.76 -12.17
C TYR A 621 -25.54 -7.69 -11.49
N GLU A 622 -26.86 -7.92 -11.41
CA GLU A 622 -27.78 -7.01 -10.71
C GLU A 622 -27.46 -6.90 -9.21
N ALA A 623 -27.07 -8.00 -8.57
CA ALA A 623 -26.72 -8.03 -7.16
C ALA A 623 -25.37 -7.35 -6.85
N TRP A 624 -24.37 -7.49 -7.73
CA TRP A 624 -23.04 -6.89 -7.56
C TRP A 624 -23.02 -5.41 -7.94
N HIS A 625 -23.89 -5.00 -8.86
CA HIS A 625 -23.81 -3.69 -9.50
C HIS A 625 -25.17 -2.97 -9.52
N GLU A 626 -25.80 -2.67 -8.38
CA GLU A 626 -27.03 -1.85 -8.31
C GLU A 626 -26.83 -0.40 -8.85
N ILE A 627 -26.51 -0.24 -10.13
CA ILE A 627 -26.21 1.00 -10.87
C ILE A 627 -27.52 1.54 -11.45
N ASP A 628 -28.55 1.70 -10.61
CA ASP A 628 -29.90 1.96 -11.15
C ASP A 628 -30.28 3.45 -11.24
N ARG A 629 -29.30 4.38 -11.16
CA ARG A 629 -29.63 5.83 -11.07
C ARG A 629 -28.83 6.81 -11.93
N LYS A 630 -27.86 6.39 -12.75
CA LYS A 630 -26.90 7.34 -13.37
C LYS A 630 -26.77 7.34 -14.90
N THR A 631 -27.47 6.47 -15.62
CA THR A 631 -27.32 6.29 -17.09
C THR A 631 -28.64 6.47 -17.85
N THR A 632 -28.60 6.61 -19.17
CA THR A 632 -29.81 6.54 -20.01
C THR A 632 -30.18 5.09 -20.34
N ARG A 633 -31.42 4.84 -20.76
CA ARG A 633 -31.90 3.50 -21.12
C ARG A 633 -31.12 2.87 -22.28
N GLU A 634 -30.81 3.66 -23.31
CA GLU A 634 -30.04 3.21 -24.48
C GLU A 634 -28.60 2.84 -24.10
N GLN A 635 -27.96 3.65 -23.25
CA GLN A 635 -26.62 3.35 -22.74
C GLN A 635 -26.61 2.03 -21.95
N ARG A 636 -27.57 1.82 -21.04
CA ARG A 636 -27.69 0.55 -20.29
C ARG A 636 -27.90 -0.65 -21.19
N GLN A 637 -28.69 -0.50 -22.26
CA GLN A 637 -28.99 -1.60 -23.17
C GLN A 637 -27.74 -2.05 -23.93
N ALA A 638 -26.91 -1.11 -24.38
CA ALA A 638 -25.65 -1.41 -25.05
C ALA A 638 -24.65 -2.12 -24.13
N THR A 639 -24.49 -1.67 -22.88
CA THR A 639 -23.57 -2.31 -21.91
C THR A 639 -24.03 -3.68 -21.46
N ARG A 640 -25.34 -3.95 -21.50
CA ARG A 640 -25.94 -5.20 -20.99
C ARG A 640 -26.25 -6.22 -22.09
N ALA A 641 -25.98 -5.91 -23.35
CA ALA A 641 -26.28 -6.80 -24.47
C ALA A 641 -25.59 -8.17 -24.33
N TRP A 642 -24.39 -8.21 -23.75
CA TRP A 642 -23.66 -9.44 -23.49
C TRP A 642 -24.28 -10.34 -22.41
N LEU A 643 -25.11 -9.79 -21.51
CA LEU A 643 -25.84 -10.58 -20.50
C LEU A 643 -26.89 -11.50 -21.15
N GLU A 644 -27.26 -11.24 -22.41
CA GLU A 644 -28.19 -12.06 -23.18
C GLU A 644 -27.50 -13.19 -23.98
N VAL A 645 -26.16 -13.18 -24.05
CA VAL A 645 -25.39 -14.16 -24.81
C VAL A 645 -25.31 -15.49 -24.06
N ASP A 646 -25.73 -16.56 -24.72
CA ASP A 646 -25.64 -17.92 -24.19
C ASP A 646 -24.26 -18.51 -24.49
N SER A 647 -23.29 -18.24 -23.61
CA SER A 647 -21.87 -18.59 -23.83
C SER A 647 -21.48 -19.97 -23.30
N VAL A 648 -22.17 -20.50 -22.30
CA VAL A 648 -21.77 -21.74 -21.61
C VAL A 648 -22.96 -22.63 -21.23
N ASN A 649 -22.72 -23.94 -21.20
CA ASN A 649 -23.60 -24.97 -20.64
C ASN A 649 -22.79 -25.98 -19.81
N GLY A 650 -23.37 -27.13 -19.46
CA GLY A 650 -22.63 -28.22 -18.80
C GLY A 650 -22.61 -28.18 -17.26
N TYR A 651 -23.34 -27.24 -16.65
CA TYR A 651 -23.53 -27.21 -15.19
C TYR A 651 -24.44 -28.35 -14.72
N GLU A 652 -24.03 -29.07 -13.69
CA GLU A 652 -24.77 -30.23 -13.16
C GLU A 652 -25.94 -29.79 -12.27
N ALA A 653 -27.16 -29.86 -12.81
CA ALA A 653 -28.35 -29.72 -11.98
C ALA A 653 -28.39 -30.85 -10.92
N ASN A 654 -28.17 -30.51 -9.64
CA ASN A 654 -28.26 -31.47 -8.54
C ASN A 654 -29.64 -32.18 -8.58
N PRO A 655 -29.71 -33.48 -8.93
CA PRO A 655 -30.99 -34.17 -9.12
C PRO A 655 -31.80 -34.27 -7.83
N ALA A 656 -31.14 -34.22 -6.67
CA ALA A 656 -31.77 -34.29 -5.36
C ALA A 656 -32.29 -32.92 -4.87
N ARG A 657 -31.82 -31.81 -5.44
CA ARG A 657 -32.28 -30.45 -5.13
C ARG A 657 -32.25 -29.56 -6.39
N PRO A 658 -33.11 -29.81 -7.39
CA PRO A 658 -33.13 -29.05 -8.64
C PRO A 658 -33.41 -27.55 -8.45
N PHE A 659 -34.03 -27.16 -7.34
CA PHE A 659 -34.29 -25.75 -6.97
C PHE A 659 -33.13 -25.05 -6.23
N TYR A 660 -32.03 -25.76 -5.92
CA TYR A 660 -30.84 -25.24 -5.21
C TYR A 660 -29.56 -25.42 -6.03
N HIS A 661 -29.66 -25.35 -7.36
CA HIS A 661 -28.49 -25.28 -8.21
C HIS A 661 -27.73 -23.97 -7.93
N GLN A 662 -26.43 -24.05 -7.63
CA GLN A 662 -25.58 -22.89 -7.31
C GLN A 662 -24.40 -22.80 -8.30
N PRO A 663 -24.62 -22.38 -9.55
CA PRO A 663 -23.58 -22.33 -10.59
C PRO A 663 -22.32 -21.57 -10.18
N LYS A 664 -22.45 -20.50 -9.40
CA LYS A 664 -21.29 -19.74 -8.89
C LYS A 664 -20.38 -20.61 -8.02
N GLN A 665 -20.94 -21.41 -7.12
CA GLN A 665 -20.15 -22.28 -6.25
C GLN A 665 -19.53 -23.43 -7.05
N GLU A 666 -20.30 -24.05 -7.95
CA GLU A 666 -19.77 -25.08 -8.85
C GLU A 666 -18.62 -24.53 -9.70
N PHE A 667 -18.76 -23.34 -10.26
CA PHE A 667 -17.72 -22.69 -11.04
C PHE A 667 -16.45 -22.41 -10.21
N PHE A 668 -16.60 -21.98 -8.95
CA PHE A 668 -15.47 -21.87 -8.03
C PHE A 668 -14.75 -23.21 -7.79
N GLU A 669 -15.50 -24.32 -7.68
CA GLU A 669 -14.88 -25.65 -7.58
C GLU A 669 -14.13 -26.04 -8.87
N ILE A 670 -14.70 -25.74 -10.04
CA ILE A 670 -14.06 -25.98 -11.34
C ILE A 670 -12.76 -25.17 -11.44
N LEU A 671 -12.79 -23.88 -11.10
CA LEU A 671 -11.61 -23.02 -11.11
C LEU A 671 -10.54 -23.50 -10.12
N LYS A 672 -10.94 -23.91 -8.92
CA LYS A 672 -10.04 -24.50 -7.91
C LYS A 672 -9.32 -25.74 -8.45
N GLN A 673 -10.06 -26.63 -9.09
CA GLN A 673 -9.48 -27.85 -9.70
C GLN A 673 -8.55 -27.48 -10.86
N HIS A 674 -9.01 -26.61 -11.75
CA HIS A 674 -8.26 -26.18 -12.94
C HIS A 674 -6.91 -25.56 -12.59
N THR A 675 -6.92 -24.65 -11.60
CA THR A 675 -5.73 -23.92 -11.10
C THR A 675 -4.87 -24.74 -10.13
N GLY A 676 -5.30 -25.94 -9.75
CA GLY A 676 -4.52 -26.84 -8.87
C GLY A 676 -4.62 -26.50 -7.37
N TYR A 677 -5.61 -25.70 -6.96
CA TYR A 677 -5.78 -25.23 -5.59
C TYR A 677 -6.77 -26.04 -4.74
N THR A 678 -7.31 -27.14 -5.24
CA THR A 678 -8.20 -28.03 -4.46
C THR A 678 -7.55 -28.53 -3.16
N ALA A 679 -6.23 -28.73 -3.14
CA ALA A 679 -5.52 -29.17 -1.93
C ALA A 679 -5.56 -28.13 -0.79
N MET A 680 -5.73 -26.84 -1.10
CA MET A 680 -5.84 -25.79 -0.08
C MET A 680 -7.07 -25.98 0.81
N ASP A 681 -8.18 -26.52 0.28
CA ASP A 681 -9.41 -26.75 1.07
C ASP A 681 -9.18 -27.72 2.25
N ALA A 682 -8.15 -28.59 2.14
CA ALA A 682 -7.76 -29.50 3.21
C ALA A 682 -6.84 -28.87 4.27
N THR A 683 -6.40 -27.63 4.07
CA THR A 683 -5.45 -26.93 4.95
C THR A 683 -5.92 -25.55 5.39
N ASP A 684 -6.82 -24.89 4.65
CA ASP A 684 -7.37 -23.58 4.99
C ASP A 684 -8.35 -23.70 6.17
N LEU A 685 -8.03 -23.00 7.28
CA LEU A 685 -8.82 -23.03 8.52
C LEU A 685 -10.28 -22.61 8.32
N ASN A 686 -10.57 -21.84 7.28
CA ASN A 686 -11.89 -21.26 7.02
C ASN A 686 -12.82 -22.22 6.26
N ARG A 687 -12.29 -23.26 5.58
CA ARG A 687 -13.09 -24.18 4.75
C ARG A 687 -12.99 -25.64 5.17
N CYS A 688 -11.88 -25.99 5.81
CA CYS A 688 -11.54 -27.37 6.10
C CYS A 688 -12.38 -27.95 7.23
N SER A 689 -12.92 -29.17 7.09
CA SER A 689 -13.78 -29.80 8.12
C SER A 689 -13.20 -31.09 8.70
N ARG A 690 -11.96 -31.43 8.35
CA ARG A 690 -11.34 -32.73 8.67
C ARG A 690 -10.35 -32.61 9.84
N ALA A 691 -10.21 -33.68 10.62
CA ALA A 691 -9.33 -33.69 11.80
C ALA A 691 -7.83 -33.50 11.47
N ASN A 692 -7.39 -33.92 10.26
CA ASN A 692 -6.02 -33.79 9.79
C ASN A 692 -5.62 -32.36 9.38
N CYS A 693 -6.56 -31.42 9.40
CA CYS A 693 -6.34 -30.00 9.11
C CYS A 693 -5.62 -29.26 10.22
N PHE A 694 -5.77 -29.75 11.45
CA PHE A 694 -5.33 -29.07 12.66
C PHE A 694 -3.94 -29.58 13.00
N THR A 695 -2.96 -28.69 12.89
CA THR A 695 -1.58 -28.96 13.31
C THR A 695 -1.39 -28.72 14.80
N SER A 696 -2.33 -28.02 15.44
CA SER A 696 -2.31 -27.66 16.86
C SER A 696 -3.73 -27.52 17.46
N PRO A 697 -3.87 -27.51 18.80
CA PRO A 697 -5.10 -27.07 19.46
C PRO A 697 -5.51 -25.63 19.07
N ALA A 698 -4.54 -24.77 18.79
CA ALA A 698 -4.78 -23.39 18.35
C ALA A 698 -5.54 -23.32 17.02
N ASP A 699 -5.18 -24.18 16.05
CA ASP A 699 -5.90 -24.25 14.76
C ASP A 699 -7.40 -24.55 14.95
N ARG A 700 -7.74 -25.47 15.87
CA ARG A 700 -9.15 -25.78 16.18
C ARG A 700 -9.88 -24.59 16.80
N ALA A 701 -9.22 -23.88 17.72
CA ALA A 701 -9.81 -22.70 18.34
C ALA A 701 -10.06 -21.59 17.32
N MET A 702 -9.10 -21.34 16.44
CA MET A 702 -9.20 -20.35 15.38
C MET A 702 -10.31 -20.68 14.39
N GLN A 703 -10.38 -21.92 13.89
CA GLN A 703 -11.48 -22.30 13.01
C GLN A 703 -12.86 -22.05 13.64
N ARG A 704 -13.06 -22.43 14.90
CA ARG A 704 -14.33 -22.16 15.59
C ARG A 704 -14.63 -20.66 15.62
N LEU A 705 -13.62 -19.83 15.86
CA LEU A 705 -13.77 -18.38 15.85
C LEU A 705 -14.23 -17.87 14.46
N ALA A 706 -13.59 -18.32 13.37
CA ALA A 706 -13.95 -17.95 11.98
C ALA A 706 -15.39 -18.34 11.59
N HIS A 707 -15.90 -19.45 12.12
CA HIS A 707 -17.28 -19.88 11.85
C HIS A 707 -18.33 -19.21 12.73
N VAL A 708 -18.01 -18.90 14.00
CA VAL A 708 -19.01 -18.36 14.95
C VAL A 708 -19.09 -16.83 14.90
N LEU A 709 -17.98 -16.13 14.72
CA LEU A 709 -17.94 -14.67 14.73
C LEU A 709 -18.24 -14.12 13.33
N ARG A 710 -19.50 -13.74 13.09
CA ARG A 710 -20.01 -13.26 11.79
C ARG A 710 -21.08 -12.18 11.93
N GLY A 711 -21.33 -11.51 10.82
CA GLY A 711 -22.34 -10.48 10.66
C GLY A 711 -22.06 -9.27 11.55
N LYS A 712 -23.13 -8.58 11.95
CA LYS A 712 -23.06 -7.26 12.63
C LYS A 712 -22.16 -7.21 13.87
N ARG A 713 -21.93 -8.34 14.54
CA ARG A 713 -21.02 -8.43 15.71
C ARG A 713 -19.57 -8.07 15.36
N LEU A 714 -19.16 -8.30 14.11
CA LEU A 714 -17.82 -7.96 13.63
C LEU A 714 -17.56 -6.46 13.53
N GLN A 715 -18.59 -5.61 13.47
CA GLN A 715 -18.42 -4.15 13.41
C GLN A 715 -17.56 -3.57 14.55
N ILE A 716 -17.54 -4.25 15.70
CA ILE A 716 -16.76 -3.82 16.87
C ILE A 716 -15.29 -4.26 16.74
N PHE A 717 -14.97 -5.24 15.92
CA PHE A 717 -13.61 -5.73 15.73
C PHE A 717 -12.81 -4.85 14.76
N PRO A 718 -11.48 -4.77 14.91
CA PRO A 718 -10.61 -4.14 13.92
C PRO A 718 -10.57 -4.95 12.62
N GLU A 719 -10.22 -4.28 11.52
CA GLU A 719 -10.16 -4.83 10.17
C GLU A 719 -9.08 -5.91 10.07
N THR A 720 -7.89 -5.63 10.61
CA THR A 720 -6.78 -6.59 10.68
C THR A 720 -6.24 -6.64 12.11
N SER A 721 -6.35 -7.80 12.75
CA SER A 721 -5.74 -8.05 14.07
C SER A 721 -4.73 -9.19 14.00
N TYR A 722 -3.58 -9.04 14.65
CA TYR A 722 -2.63 -10.15 14.81
C TYR A 722 -2.78 -10.80 16.17
N LEU A 723 -2.81 -12.13 16.17
CA LEU A 723 -2.87 -12.95 17.35
C LEU A 723 -1.58 -13.76 17.48
N ARG A 724 -0.84 -13.51 18.56
CA ARG A 724 0.17 -14.44 19.04
C ARG A 724 -0.49 -15.45 19.96
N VAL A 725 -0.34 -16.73 19.64
CA VAL A 725 -0.65 -17.82 20.55
C VAL A 725 0.66 -18.30 21.16
N ARG A 726 0.83 -18.08 22.48
CA ARG A 726 2.00 -18.54 23.22
C ARG A 726 1.90 -20.03 23.48
N GLY A 727 2.89 -20.78 22.99
CA GLY A 727 2.94 -22.22 23.17
C GLY A 727 3.18 -22.59 24.64
N VAL A 728 2.60 -23.71 25.09
CA VAL A 728 2.87 -24.30 26.41
C VAL A 728 3.61 -25.62 26.24
N ASN A 729 4.29 -26.10 27.30
CA ASN A 729 4.94 -27.42 27.32
C ASN A 729 5.93 -27.68 26.17
N GLY A 730 6.67 -26.65 25.74
CA GLY A 730 7.66 -26.75 24.66
C GLY A 730 7.11 -26.55 23.25
N HIS A 731 5.81 -26.29 23.09
CA HIS A 731 5.26 -25.80 21.82
C HIS A 731 5.84 -24.42 21.47
N LYS A 732 6.07 -24.19 20.18
CA LYS A 732 6.47 -22.88 19.68
C LYS A 732 5.26 -21.96 19.62
N ASP A 733 5.51 -20.67 19.77
CA ASP A 733 4.50 -19.64 19.54
C ASP A 733 4.07 -19.63 18.07
N VAL A 734 2.80 -19.34 17.83
CA VAL A 734 2.19 -19.32 16.50
C VAL A 734 1.49 -17.99 16.27
N ALA A 735 1.61 -17.42 15.08
CA ALA A 735 0.91 -16.22 14.66
C ALA A 735 -0.32 -16.57 13.82
N TYR A 736 -1.41 -15.84 14.04
CA TYR A 736 -2.60 -15.82 13.18
C TYR A 736 -2.98 -14.37 12.85
N THR A 737 -3.58 -14.17 11.69
CA THR A 737 -4.22 -12.92 11.32
C THR A 737 -5.73 -13.10 11.28
N LEU A 738 -6.45 -12.23 11.97
CA LEU A 738 -7.90 -12.12 11.95
C LEU A 738 -8.26 -10.97 11.02
N ILE A 739 -8.94 -11.28 9.92
CA ILE A 739 -9.34 -10.33 8.88
C ILE A 739 -10.85 -10.22 8.87
N HIS A 740 -11.37 -9.05 9.22
CA HIS A 740 -12.80 -8.74 9.11
C HIS A 740 -13.10 -8.29 7.68
N ASN A 741 -13.82 -9.14 6.94
CA ASN A 741 -14.29 -8.84 5.59
C ASN A 741 -15.67 -8.19 5.67
N LYS A 742 -15.77 -6.94 5.23
CA LYS A 742 -17.05 -6.20 5.17
C LYS A 742 -17.75 -6.46 3.85
N SER A 743 -19.06 -6.68 3.88
CA SER A 743 -19.88 -6.73 2.65
C SER A 743 -20.41 -5.34 2.29
N TYR A 744 -20.50 -5.02 0.99
CA TYR A 744 -21.07 -3.76 0.52
C TYR A 744 -22.13 -4.07 -0.54
N ARG A 745 -23.42 -3.93 -0.20
CA ARG A 745 -24.51 -4.27 -1.15
C ARG A 745 -24.88 -3.11 -2.07
N THR A 746 -24.44 -1.91 -1.70
CA THR A 746 -24.60 -0.70 -2.51
C THR A 746 -23.22 -0.14 -2.83
N ASP A 747 -23.07 0.59 -3.95
CA ASP A 747 -21.85 1.29 -4.41
C ASP A 747 -21.36 2.41 -3.43
N THR A 748 -21.61 2.25 -2.12
CA THR A 748 -21.20 3.11 -1.01
C THR A 748 -19.74 2.93 -0.61
N PHE A 749 -18.94 2.28 -1.45
CA PHE A 749 -17.47 2.25 -1.48
C PHE A 749 -16.78 3.61 -1.20
N ALA A 750 -17.50 4.73 -1.31
CA ALA A 750 -17.04 6.09 -0.99
C ALA A 750 -17.27 6.56 0.46
N LYS A 751 -18.02 5.82 1.28
CA LYS A 751 -18.43 6.28 2.61
C LYS A 751 -17.50 5.75 3.70
N GLU A 752 -17.26 6.58 4.71
CA GLU A 752 -16.59 6.18 5.94
C GLU A 752 -17.37 5.03 6.61
N ASP A 753 -16.63 4.13 7.26
CA ASP A 753 -17.08 2.85 7.82
C ASP A 753 -18.34 2.92 8.72
N ASN A 754 -18.65 4.10 9.26
CA ASN A 754 -19.79 4.32 10.15
C ASN A 754 -21.14 4.50 9.44
N ASP A 755 -21.17 4.55 8.10
CA ASP A 755 -22.36 4.85 7.30
C ASP A 755 -22.92 3.62 6.55
N ARG A 756 -22.40 2.42 6.82
CA ARG A 756 -22.86 1.15 6.21
C ARG A 756 -24.25 0.77 6.72
N PRO A 757 -25.21 0.40 5.85
CA PRO A 757 -26.51 -0.11 6.28
C PRO A 757 -26.38 -1.37 7.14
N GLY A 758 -27.28 -1.52 8.11
CA GLY A 758 -27.30 -2.72 8.96
C GLY A 758 -27.60 -4.02 8.21
N GLU A 759 -28.14 -3.95 6.98
CA GLU A 759 -28.33 -5.11 6.10
C GLU A 759 -27.00 -5.62 5.56
N ASP A 760 -26.14 -4.73 5.05
CA ASP A 760 -24.78 -5.07 4.57
C ASP A 760 -23.94 -5.71 5.67
N MET A 761 -24.06 -5.19 6.90
CA MET A 761 -23.34 -5.74 8.06
C MET A 761 -23.75 -7.18 8.41
N LYS A 762 -24.89 -7.70 7.93
CA LYS A 762 -25.29 -9.10 8.21
C LYS A 762 -24.41 -10.11 7.49
N ASP A 763 -23.83 -9.70 6.37
CA ASP A 763 -23.03 -10.55 5.49
C ASP A 763 -21.52 -10.41 5.75
N ASP A 764 -21.13 -9.65 6.79
CA ASP A 764 -19.74 -9.56 7.24
C ASP A 764 -19.20 -10.92 7.68
N THR A 765 -17.98 -11.24 7.27
CA THR A 765 -17.30 -12.50 7.60
C THR A 765 -15.95 -12.27 8.27
N LEU A 766 -15.46 -13.29 8.98
CA LEU A 766 -14.11 -13.31 9.53
C LEU A 766 -13.30 -14.37 8.79
N THR A 767 -12.19 -13.94 8.18
CA THR A 767 -11.17 -14.86 7.66
C THR A 767 -10.02 -14.95 8.65
N ILE A 768 -9.59 -16.16 8.96
CA ILE A 768 -8.38 -16.39 9.76
C ILE A 768 -7.29 -17.00 8.88
N MET A 769 -6.15 -16.31 8.82
CA MET A 769 -4.95 -16.79 8.14
C MET A 769 -3.92 -17.26 9.16
N ARG A 770 -3.20 -18.34 8.83
CA ARG A 770 -1.97 -18.69 9.55
C ARG A 770 -0.87 -17.71 9.15
N GLY A 771 -0.11 -17.26 10.14
CA GLY A 771 0.92 -16.24 9.93
C GLY A 771 0.33 -14.82 9.86
N LEU A 772 1.10 -13.93 9.26
CA LEU A 772 0.84 -12.49 9.21
C LEU A 772 0.37 -12.09 7.80
N ALA A 773 -0.70 -11.30 7.73
CA ALA A 773 -1.23 -10.76 6.48
C ALA A 773 -1.53 -9.25 6.61
N GLY A 774 -1.27 -8.50 5.54
CA GLY A 774 -1.37 -7.04 5.55
C GLY A 774 -0.16 -6.34 6.15
N SER A 775 -0.05 -5.03 5.90
CA SER A 775 1.09 -4.21 6.34
C SER A 775 0.78 -3.35 7.58
N TYR A 776 -0.49 -3.28 7.98
CA TYR A 776 -1.00 -2.38 9.01
C TYR A 776 -1.83 -3.15 10.04
N PRO A 777 -1.19 -3.77 11.05
CA PRO A 777 -1.96 -4.33 12.14
C PRO A 777 -2.73 -3.22 12.87
N ASN A 778 -4.05 -3.35 12.92
CA ASN A 778 -4.88 -2.43 13.68
C ASN A 778 -4.86 -2.74 15.17
N PHE A 779 -4.62 -3.99 15.56
CA PHE A 779 -4.60 -4.41 16.96
C PHE A 779 -3.85 -5.73 17.16
N PHE A 780 -3.32 -5.96 18.37
CA PHE A 780 -2.69 -7.22 18.74
C PHE A 780 -3.44 -7.92 19.88
N PHE A 781 -3.48 -9.24 19.78
CA PHE A 781 -3.86 -10.15 20.85
C PHE A 781 -2.67 -11.04 21.21
N ASP A 782 -2.47 -11.30 22.50
CA ASP A 782 -1.44 -12.22 23.00
C ASP A 782 -2.06 -13.20 24.00
N VAL A 783 -2.23 -14.45 23.58
CA VAL A 783 -3.04 -15.44 24.29
C VAL A 783 -2.22 -16.70 24.53
N SER A 784 -2.24 -17.24 25.75
CA SER A 784 -1.65 -18.55 26.04
C SER A 784 -2.47 -19.66 25.40
N GLU A 785 -1.84 -20.71 24.91
CA GLU A 785 -2.54 -21.90 24.38
C GLU A 785 -3.58 -22.46 25.38
N ALA A 786 -3.30 -22.36 26.68
CA ALA A 786 -4.22 -22.78 27.75
C ALA A 786 -5.48 -21.90 27.89
N ASP A 787 -5.44 -20.66 27.42
CA ASP A 787 -6.52 -19.68 27.52
C ASP A 787 -7.35 -19.54 26.23
N LEU A 788 -7.04 -20.29 25.18
CA LEU A 788 -7.66 -20.14 23.85
C LEU A 788 -9.18 -20.34 23.87
N ASP A 789 -9.68 -21.33 24.61
CA ASP A 789 -11.12 -21.56 24.73
C ASP A 789 -11.82 -20.37 25.42
N ALA A 790 -11.17 -19.77 26.42
CA ALA A 790 -11.68 -18.59 27.10
C ALA A 790 -11.63 -17.34 26.20
N PHE A 791 -10.59 -17.20 25.37
CA PHE A 791 -10.50 -16.14 24.36
C PHE A 791 -11.62 -16.25 23.33
N VAL A 792 -11.82 -17.42 22.72
CA VAL A 792 -12.92 -17.64 21.76
C VAL A 792 -14.27 -17.35 22.41
N ALA A 793 -14.51 -17.83 23.63
CA ALA A 793 -15.75 -17.54 24.36
C ALA A 793 -15.92 -16.05 24.71
N ALA A 794 -14.84 -15.29 24.91
CA ALA A 794 -14.89 -13.85 25.09
C ALA A 794 -15.25 -13.14 23.78
N CYS A 795 -14.59 -13.46 22.66
CA CYS A 795 -14.89 -12.89 21.35
C CYS A 795 -16.36 -13.10 20.94
N VAL A 796 -16.89 -14.31 21.15
CA VAL A 796 -18.28 -14.65 20.78
C VAL A 796 -19.32 -13.92 21.63
N ARG A 797 -18.97 -13.52 22.86
CA ARG A 797 -19.85 -12.78 23.76
C ARG A 797 -19.88 -11.28 23.50
N VAL A 798 -18.98 -10.74 22.67
CA VAL A 798 -18.95 -9.32 22.34
C VAL A 798 -20.23 -8.93 21.59
N MET A 799 -21.08 -8.14 22.23
CA MET A 799 -22.29 -7.59 21.62
C MET A 799 -22.25 -6.06 21.51
N ASN A 800 -21.44 -5.42 22.34
CA ASN A 800 -21.27 -3.96 22.39
C ASN A 800 -19.81 -3.60 22.72
N ARG A 801 -19.53 -2.30 22.80
CA ARG A 801 -18.18 -1.78 23.07
C ARG A 801 -17.66 -2.15 24.46
N ASP A 802 -18.50 -2.15 25.48
CA ASP A 802 -18.10 -2.50 26.86
C ASP A 802 -17.65 -3.96 26.96
N ASP A 803 -18.37 -4.88 26.29
CA ASP A 803 -17.97 -6.30 26.22
C ASP A 803 -16.61 -6.45 25.54
N TYR A 804 -16.38 -5.69 24.47
CA TYR A 804 -15.11 -5.68 23.74
C TYR A 804 -13.98 -5.15 24.62
N GLU A 805 -14.21 -4.07 25.37
CA GLU A 805 -13.22 -3.50 26.30
C GLU A 805 -12.83 -4.49 27.40
N GLN A 806 -13.78 -5.27 27.93
CA GLN A 806 -13.51 -6.34 28.90
C GLN A 806 -12.65 -7.46 28.29
N MET A 807 -12.95 -7.87 27.05
CA MET A 807 -12.17 -8.87 26.33
C MET A 807 -10.73 -8.37 26.09
N VAL A 808 -10.58 -7.13 25.60
CA VAL A 808 -9.28 -6.51 25.35
C VAL A 808 -8.48 -6.38 26.63
N THR A 809 -9.10 -6.03 27.76
CA THR A 809 -8.41 -5.93 29.05
C THR A 809 -7.71 -7.24 29.44
N ARG A 810 -8.24 -8.40 29.05
CA ARG A 810 -7.65 -9.70 29.35
C ARG A 810 -6.66 -10.19 28.28
N PHE A 811 -6.96 -9.97 27.01
CA PHE A 811 -6.27 -10.65 25.90
C PHE A 811 -5.60 -9.71 24.90
N GLY A 812 -5.99 -8.44 24.89
CA GLY A 812 -5.49 -7.44 23.95
C GLY A 812 -4.21 -6.77 24.47
N ILE A 813 -3.46 -6.21 23.53
CA ILE A 813 -2.30 -5.36 23.82
C ILE A 813 -2.69 -3.93 23.46
N ARG A 814 -2.88 -3.09 24.47
CA ARG A 814 -3.19 -1.67 24.25
C ARG A 814 -1.91 -0.88 23.96
N ARG A 815 -2.06 0.32 23.43
CA ARG A 815 -0.94 1.28 23.26
C ARG A 815 -0.24 1.66 24.57
N THR A 816 -0.92 1.49 25.70
CA THR A 816 -0.43 1.71 27.07
C THR A 816 0.16 0.46 27.71
N ASP A 817 -0.03 -0.73 27.10
CA ASP A 817 0.39 -1.99 27.69
C ASP A 817 1.93 -2.06 27.74
N PRO A 818 2.56 -2.34 28.89
CA PRO A 818 4.01 -2.43 29.01
C PRO A 818 4.63 -3.50 28.11
N ARG A 819 3.86 -4.51 27.70
CA ARG A 819 4.28 -5.59 26.80
C ARG A 819 4.21 -5.21 25.32
N PHE A 820 3.74 -4.00 24.98
CA PHE A 820 3.49 -3.60 23.59
C PHE A 820 4.71 -3.81 22.71
N TRP A 821 5.88 -3.31 23.13
CA TRP A 821 7.11 -3.43 22.35
C TRP A 821 7.60 -4.87 22.24
N ASP A 822 7.47 -5.67 23.30
CA ASP A 822 7.85 -7.10 23.27
C ASP A 822 6.99 -7.90 22.27
N VAL A 823 5.68 -7.63 22.25
CA VAL A 823 4.76 -8.30 21.31
C VAL A 823 4.98 -7.78 19.89
N SER A 824 5.13 -6.47 19.70
CA SER A 824 5.43 -5.87 18.40
C SER A 824 6.73 -6.40 17.81
N ASP A 825 7.80 -6.44 18.60
CA ASP A 825 9.11 -6.96 18.17
C ASP A 825 9.01 -8.45 17.83
N TRP A 826 8.31 -9.25 18.64
CA TRP A 826 8.10 -10.68 18.34
C TRP A 826 7.35 -10.87 17.02
N ILE A 827 6.33 -10.06 16.74
CA ILE A 827 5.55 -10.10 15.49
C ILE A 827 6.45 -9.73 14.31
N GLN A 828 7.22 -8.64 14.42
CA GLN A 828 8.15 -8.21 13.37
C GLN A 828 9.21 -9.29 13.08
N ASP A 829 9.75 -9.93 14.12
CA ASP A 829 10.70 -11.03 14.00
C ASP A 829 10.07 -12.30 13.42
N GLN A 830 8.79 -12.57 13.67
CA GLN A 830 8.08 -13.64 12.97
C GLN A 830 7.94 -13.33 11.48
N HIS A 831 7.58 -12.08 11.14
CA HIS A 831 7.41 -11.65 9.75
C HIS A 831 8.69 -11.86 8.95
N ALA A 832 9.81 -11.32 9.47
CA ALA A 832 11.13 -11.45 8.85
C ALA A 832 11.58 -12.91 8.70
N ARG A 833 11.28 -13.78 9.68
CA ARG A 833 11.64 -15.21 9.60
C ARG A 833 10.77 -16.01 8.65
N ALA A 834 9.46 -15.73 8.62
CA ALA A 834 8.52 -16.45 7.79
C ALA A 834 8.67 -16.08 6.30
N GLN A 835 9.00 -14.82 6.01
CA GLN A 835 9.11 -14.30 4.65
C GLN A 835 10.37 -13.41 4.49
N PRO A 836 11.59 -13.98 4.53
CA PRO A 836 12.83 -13.22 4.57
C PRO A 836 13.10 -12.32 3.35
N VAL A 837 12.40 -12.56 2.24
CA VAL A 837 12.49 -11.73 1.03
C VAL A 837 11.34 -10.71 0.96
N ASP A 838 10.11 -11.09 1.30
CA ASP A 838 8.93 -10.21 1.18
C ASP A 838 8.70 -9.32 2.41
N ALA A 839 9.31 -9.63 3.55
CA ALA A 839 9.05 -8.93 4.80
C ALA A 839 9.65 -7.51 4.81
N GLY A 840 8.80 -6.53 5.09
CA GLY A 840 9.23 -5.19 5.49
C GLY A 840 8.85 -4.86 6.94
N ILE A 841 9.19 -3.66 7.40
CA ILE A 841 8.73 -3.15 8.69
C ILE A 841 7.22 -2.88 8.62
N LEU A 842 6.48 -3.48 9.56
CA LEU A 842 5.03 -3.29 9.72
C LEU A 842 4.74 -1.88 10.24
N ASP A 843 3.62 -1.31 9.80
CA ASP A 843 3.26 0.07 10.12
C ASP A 843 2.21 0.13 11.25
N LEU A 844 2.56 0.85 12.33
CA LEU A 844 1.76 1.00 13.55
C LEU A 844 1.00 2.33 13.62
N SER A 845 1.03 3.13 12.55
CA SER A 845 0.29 4.41 12.49
C SER A 845 -1.24 4.21 12.53
N ARG A 846 -1.72 3.02 12.16
CA ARG A 846 -3.13 2.59 12.17
C ARG A 846 -3.53 1.73 13.37
N TYR A 847 -2.62 1.58 14.34
CA TYR A 847 -2.92 0.83 15.54
C TYR A 847 -4.01 1.54 16.35
N LYS A 848 -5.14 0.89 16.60
CA LYS A 848 -6.30 1.52 17.23
C LYS A 848 -6.06 1.65 18.74
N ASP A 849 -6.57 2.72 19.33
CA ASP A 849 -6.74 2.80 20.78
C ASP A 849 -8.15 2.31 21.12
N ARG A 850 -8.23 1.13 21.74
CA ARG A 850 -9.48 0.44 22.08
C ARG A 850 -9.31 -0.39 23.31
#